data_AF-A0A8H3G0U6-F1
#
_entry.id   AF-A0A8H3G0U6-F1
#
_cell.length_a   1.000
_cell.length_b   1.000
_cell.length_c   1.000
_cell.angle_alpha   90.00
_cell.angle_beta   90.00
_cell.angle_gamma   90.00
#
_symmetry.space_group_name_H-M   'P 1'
#
loop_
_entity.id
_entity.type
_entity.pdbx_description
1 polymer ?
#
loop_
_entity_poly.entity_id
_entity_poly.type
_entity_poly.pdbx_seq_one_letter_code
_entity_poly.pdbx_strand_id
1 'polypeptide(L)'
;MPDKTLLIFLSLEALFIGSGVLLLAVAVVFNGKDVSGPLDIATNLLLNNCSLNVAIVNAALVFVTALVAVPGVINSKDRKILRLHSWMIIVCGGVSLVVGLVIWFFTLKTRSNLLAIYENQTPTVHSALQSHLQCCGYIDANTPPFVKDDTCTNSFIAARLGPCIGPFSSYANILLDEIFTALFGLVEYCTLETKATQSTSGIDMADLDAMINGVAIHAPVSDDVKKVLNKDAIAFLALLHRTFNKRRLELLQRRVIRQAEIDKGILPDFLPETKHIRENDAWKGASPAPGLADRRVEITGPTDRKMVVNALNSNVWTYMADFEDSSAPTWANMTNGQVNLYDAIRRQVDFKQGEKEYKLRTDRKLPTLIARARGWHLEEKHFTVDGEPMSGSLFDFGLYFFNNAHELVKSGTGPYFYLPKMQSHLEARLWNDVFNVGQDYIGMPRGTIRATVLIETILAAFEMDEIIYELREHSSGLNCGRWDYIFSVIKTFRNNANFILPDRSAVTMTVPFMDAYVRLLIKTCHRRGVHAMGGMAAQIPIKDDKKANDIAMDGVYQDKLREVRAGHDGTWVAHPALAAIASDVFNKGMPTPNQIYNRREEVHVTANDLLNMNMPGSITEEGIRKNLNIGLGYMEGWLRGVGCVPINYLMEDAATAEVSRSQLWQWCKHSATTAEGKKIDKAYAQRLLKEQADQLASKAAKGNKYHLAAQYFAGQVTGEDYADFLTSLLYNEITTVGAPKQASKL
;
A
#
# COMPACT_ATOMS: atom_id res chain seq x y z
N MET A 1 -41.35 7.59 -7.06
CA MET A 1 -40.82 6.42 -6.33
C MET A 1 -39.87 6.96 -5.27
N PRO A 2 -39.94 6.52 -4.00
CA PRO A 2 -38.98 6.95 -3.00
C PRO A 2 -37.56 6.55 -3.42
N ASP A 3 -36.62 7.48 -3.24
CA ASP A 3 -35.18 7.26 -3.44
C ASP A 3 -34.70 6.08 -2.57
N LYS A 4 -33.76 5.27 -3.08
CA LYS A 4 -33.18 4.14 -2.32
C LYS A 4 -32.62 4.60 -0.97
N THR A 5 -32.05 5.81 -0.93
CA THR A 5 -31.49 6.43 0.27
C THR A 5 -32.59 6.71 1.32
N LEU A 6 -33.77 7.16 0.89
CA LEU A 6 -34.90 7.43 1.78
C LEU A 6 -35.48 6.12 2.35
N LEU A 7 -35.55 5.06 1.54
CA LEU A 7 -35.98 3.73 1.99
C LEU A 7 -35.05 3.12 3.05
N ILE A 8 -33.74 3.28 2.87
CA ILE A 8 -32.72 2.86 3.84
C ILE A 8 -32.89 3.66 5.14
N PHE A 9 -32.99 4.98 5.05
CA PHE A 9 -33.22 5.85 6.20
C PHE A 9 -34.49 5.45 6.98
N LEU A 10 -35.63 5.24 6.31
CA LEU A 10 -36.87 4.84 6.98
C LEU A 10 -36.79 3.45 7.63
N SER A 11 -36.03 2.54 7.02
CA SER A 11 -35.84 1.18 7.52
C SER A 11 -34.94 1.18 8.75
N LEU A 12 -33.89 2.01 8.74
CA LEU A 12 -33.09 2.23 9.92
C LEU A 12 -33.95 2.91 10.99
N GLU A 13 -34.63 4.03 10.74
CA GLU A 13 -35.45 4.71 11.76
C GLU A 13 -36.45 3.77 12.46
N ALA A 14 -37.07 2.85 11.72
CA ALA A 14 -37.95 1.83 12.30
C ALA A 14 -37.21 0.89 13.29
N LEU A 15 -35.98 0.50 12.97
CA LEU A 15 -35.11 -0.25 13.88
C LEU A 15 -34.66 0.59 15.08
N PHE A 16 -34.37 1.88 14.90
CA PHE A 16 -34.01 2.78 15.99
C PHE A 16 -35.16 2.89 17.00
N ILE A 17 -36.38 3.09 16.52
CA ILE A 17 -37.60 3.06 17.34
C ILE A 17 -37.77 1.70 18.01
N GLY A 18 -37.55 0.60 17.27
CA GLY A 18 -37.59 -0.76 17.80
C GLY A 18 -36.64 -0.97 18.99
N SER A 19 -35.45 -0.38 18.93
CA SER A 19 -34.49 -0.42 20.04
C SER A 19 -34.99 0.35 21.28
N GLY A 20 -35.62 1.50 21.10
CA GLY A 20 -36.25 2.26 22.17
C GLY A 20 -37.39 1.49 22.82
N VAL A 21 -38.20 0.79 22.04
CA VAL A 21 -39.27 -0.11 22.53
C VAL A 21 -38.68 -1.23 23.35
N LEU A 22 -37.61 -1.88 22.89
CA LEU A 22 -36.95 -2.97 23.62
C LEU A 22 -36.38 -2.48 24.95
N LEU A 23 -35.65 -1.36 24.96
CA LEU A 23 -35.11 -0.75 26.18
C LEU A 23 -36.21 -0.41 27.19
N LEU A 24 -37.31 0.18 26.72
CA LEU A 24 -38.45 0.53 27.56
C LEU A 24 -39.18 -0.72 28.07
N ALA A 25 -39.39 -1.73 27.22
CA ALA A 25 -40.07 -2.96 27.59
C ALA A 25 -39.28 -3.71 28.68
N VAL A 26 -37.96 -3.86 28.52
CA VAL A 26 -37.09 -4.42 29.55
C VAL A 26 -37.22 -3.59 30.82
N ALA A 27 -37.03 -2.28 30.76
CA ALA A 27 -37.08 -1.46 31.96
C ALA A 27 -38.42 -1.51 32.70
N VAL A 28 -39.56 -1.49 31.99
CA VAL A 28 -40.91 -1.54 32.59
C VAL A 28 -41.24 -2.94 33.13
N VAL A 29 -40.85 -4.00 32.42
CA VAL A 29 -41.09 -5.39 32.86
C VAL A 29 -40.32 -5.70 34.16
N PHE A 30 -39.21 -5.02 34.40
CA PHE A 30 -38.35 -5.25 35.56
C PHE A 30 -38.42 -4.17 36.65
N ASN A 31 -39.04 -3.01 36.38
CA ASN A 31 -39.21 -1.96 37.38
C ASN A 31 -40.33 -2.32 38.37
N GLY A 32 -39.98 -2.44 39.65
CA GLY A 32 -40.94 -2.62 40.73
C GLY A 32 -41.55 -4.03 40.88
N LYS A 33 -40.93 -5.06 40.29
CA LYS A 33 -41.30 -6.45 40.61
C LYS A 33 -40.71 -6.87 41.95
N ASP A 34 -41.59 -7.37 42.81
CA ASP A 34 -41.21 -8.07 44.03
C ASP A 34 -40.33 -9.27 43.65
N VAL A 35 -39.29 -9.55 44.44
CA VAL A 35 -38.27 -10.58 44.14
C VAL A 35 -38.91 -11.98 44.00
N SER A 36 -40.16 -12.13 44.44
CA SER A 36 -41.05 -13.29 44.41
C SER A 36 -41.96 -13.41 43.17
N GLY A 37 -41.79 -12.56 42.14
CA GLY A 37 -42.57 -12.62 40.90
C GLY A 37 -42.30 -13.86 40.01
N PRO A 38 -43.05 -14.04 38.90
CA PRO A 38 -43.04 -15.26 38.07
C PRO A 38 -41.75 -15.51 37.25
N LEU A 39 -40.70 -14.73 37.47
CA LEU A 39 -39.40 -14.87 36.80
C LEU A 39 -38.34 -15.34 37.80
N ASP A 40 -37.25 -15.89 37.28
CA ASP A 40 -36.13 -16.40 38.06
C ASP A 40 -35.57 -15.36 39.06
N ILE A 41 -35.45 -15.77 40.33
CA ILE A 41 -35.03 -14.97 41.47
C ILE A 41 -33.60 -14.42 41.26
N ALA A 42 -32.73 -15.17 40.59
CA ALA A 42 -31.38 -14.73 40.26
C ALA A 42 -31.39 -13.55 39.25
N THR A 43 -32.28 -13.58 38.26
CA THR A 43 -32.47 -12.49 37.30
C THR A 43 -33.02 -11.24 37.99
N ASN A 44 -34.04 -11.37 38.85
CA ASN A 44 -34.64 -10.22 39.53
C ASN A 44 -33.62 -9.49 40.42
N LEU A 45 -32.74 -10.22 41.11
CA LEU A 45 -31.69 -9.64 41.96
C LEU A 45 -30.61 -8.90 41.18
N LEU A 46 -30.24 -9.40 40.00
CA LEU A 46 -29.27 -8.76 39.12
C LEU A 46 -29.82 -7.48 38.49
N LEU A 47 -31.05 -7.54 37.99
CA LEU A 47 -31.69 -6.42 37.30
C LEU A 47 -32.13 -5.31 38.27
N ASN A 48 -32.55 -5.63 39.49
CA ASN A 48 -32.86 -4.62 40.52
C ASN A 48 -31.63 -3.79 40.94
N ASN A 49 -30.42 -4.33 40.75
CA ASN A 49 -29.17 -3.60 40.98
C ASN A 49 -28.63 -2.92 39.71
N CYS A 50 -29.28 -3.12 38.57
CA CYS A 50 -29.04 -2.33 37.37
C CYS A 50 -29.85 -1.03 37.44
N SER A 51 -29.29 0.08 36.95
CA SER A 51 -29.97 1.37 36.96
C SER A 51 -31.08 1.42 35.89
N LEU A 52 -32.20 0.76 36.15
CA LEU A 52 -33.37 0.68 35.26
C LEU A 52 -33.89 2.08 34.88
N ASN A 53 -33.75 3.06 35.77
CA ASN A 53 -34.07 4.47 35.50
C ASN A 53 -33.24 5.04 34.33
N VAL A 54 -31.97 4.68 34.22
CA VAL A 54 -31.10 5.13 33.12
C VAL A 54 -31.55 4.49 31.80
N ALA A 55 -32.03 3.24 31.81
CA ALA A 55 -32.60 2.59 30.63
C ALA A 55 -33.90 3.26 30.17
N ILE A 56 -34.78 3.68 31.10
CA ILE A 56 -36.01 4.43 30.79
C ILE A 56 -35.67 5.80 30.18
N VAL A 57 -34.70 6.52 30.76
CA VAL A 57 -34.24 7.81 30.24
C VAL A 57 -33.64 7.64 28.84
N ASN A 58 -32.84 6.60 28.61
CA ASN A 58 -32.26 6.31 27.31
C ASN A 58 -33.34 5.97 26.26
N ALA A 59 -34.33 5.16 26.63
CA ALA A 59 -35.46 4.85 25.76
C ALA A 59 -36.27 6.12 25.39
N ALA A 60 -36.54 6.98 26.37
CA ALA A 60 -37.23 8.25 26.14
C ALA A 60 -36.44 9.14 25.16
N LEU A 61 -35.11 9.20 25.32
CA LEU A 61 -34.23 9.94 24.43
C LEU A 61 -34.28 9.38 22.99
N VAL A 62 -34.29 8.05 22.81
CA VAL A 62 -34.43 7.40 21.50
C VAL A 62 -35.75 7.79 20.83
N PHE A 63 -36.88 7.76 21.55
CA PHE A 63 -38.18 8.15 21.00
C PHE A 63 -38.25 9.63 20.64
N VAL A 64 -37.72 10.52 21.48
CA VAL A 64 -37.67 11.96 21.18
C VAL A 64 -36.82 12.22 19.95
N THR A 65 -35.66 11.56 19.83
CA THR A 65 -34.79 11.64 18.65
C THR A 65 -35.54 11.17 17.39
N ALA A 66 -36.19 10.00 17.41
CA ALA A 66 -36.97 9.51 16.27
C ALA A 66 -38.12 10.46 15.86
N LEU A 67 -38.75 11.16 16.81
CA LEU A 67 -39.79 12.16 16.50
C LEU A 67 -39.23 13.39 15.78
N VAL A 68 -37.98 13.77 16.03
CA VAL A 68 -37.31 14.90 15.34
C VAL A 68 -37.00 14.57 13.88
N ALA A 69 -36.85 13.29 13.52
CA ALA A 69 -36.69 12.85 12.14
C ALA A 69 -37.90 13.21 11.24
N VAL A 70 -39.12 13.10 11.77
CA VAL A 70 -40.38 13.28 11.03
C VAL A 70 -40.48 14.62 10.29
N PRO A 71 -40.35 15.79 10.96
CA PRO A 71 -40.36 17.07 10.27
C PRO A 71 -39.16 17.26 9.33
N GLY A 72 -38.01 16.64 9.62
CA GLY A 72 -36.81 16.69 8.77
C GLY A 72 -36.99 15.96 7.43
N VAL A 73 -37.76 14.87 7.41
CA VAL A 73 -38.11 14.15 6.19
C VAL A 73 -39.23 14.84 5.41
N ILE A 74 -40.22 15.41 6.11
CA ILE A 74 -41.38 16.09 5.48
C ILE A 74 -40.96 17.41 4.82
N ASN A 75 -40.03 18.16 5.42
CA ASN A 75 -39.54 19.44 4.89
C ASN A 75 -38.10 19.33 4.36
N SER A 76 -37.93 18.69 3.20
CA SER A 76 -36.62 18.41 2.58
C SER A 76 -35.79 19.65 2.18
N LYS A 77 -36.33 20.87 2.31
CA LYS A 77 -35.65 22.12 1.98
C LYS A 77 -34.86 22.71 3.16
N ASP A 78 -35.21 22.39 4.41
CA ASP A 78 -34.49 22.85 5.59
C ASP A 78 -33.74 21.70 6.27
N ARG A 79 -32.44 21.59 5.97
CA ARG A 79 -31.59 20.49 6.43
C ARG A 79 -31.07 20.66 7.86
N LYS A 80 -31.45 21.74 8.56
CA LYS A 80 -31.04 21.98 9.95
C LYS A 80 -31.63 20.95 10.92
N ILE A 81 -32.85 20.49 10.64
CA ILE A 81 -33.54 19.50 11.49
C ILE A 81 -32.86 18.12 11.38
N LEU A 82 -32.46 17.71 10.17
CA LEU A 82 -31.71 16.46 9.98
C LEU A 82 -30.32 16.50 10.64
N ARG A 83 -29.66 17.67 10.67
CA ARG A 83 -28.41 17.86 11.43
C ARG A 83 -28.60 17.73 12.93
N LEU A 84 -29.66 18.33 13.47
CA LEU A 84 -30.01 18.21 14.88
C LEU A 84 -30.29 16.74 15.23
N HIS A 85 -31.04 16.05 14.37
CA HIS A 85 -31.33 14.62 14.48
C HIS A 85 -30.05 13.76 14.56
N SER A 86 -29.09 13.97 13.65
CA SER A 86 -27.79 13.28 13.70
C SER A 86 -27.05 13.49 15.03
N TRP A 87 -27.03 14.72 15.54
CA TRP A 87 -26.40 15.00 16.85
C TRP A 87 -27.12 14.29 18.00
N MET A 88 -28.44 14.22 17.96
CA MET A 88 -29.22 13.53 18.97
C MET A 88 -28.99 12.02 18.95
N ILE A 89 -28.82 11.41 17.78
CA ILE A 89 -28.42 9.99 17.65
C ILE A 89 -27.05 9.74 18.29
N ILE A 90 -26.07 10.64 18.07
CA ILE A 90 -24.74 10.53 18.70
C ILE A 90 -24.86 10.57 20.23
N VAL A 91 -25.72 11.44 20.77
CA VAL A 91 -25.97 11.50 22.22
C VAL A 91 -26.62 10.20 22.72
N CYS A 92 -27.60 9.64 22.01
CA CYS A 92 -28.19 8.34 22.33
C CYS A 92 -27.13 7.21 22.35
N GLY A 93 -26.25 7.18 21.35
CA GLY A 93 -25.13 6.24 21.29
C GLY A 93 -24.17 6.41 22.46
N GLY A 94 -23.81 7.66 22.80
CA GLY A 94 -22.95 7.97 23.94
C GLY A 94 -23.53 7.53 25.28
N VAL A 95 -24.81 7.77 25.52
CA VAL A 95 -25.50 7.29 26.75
C VAL A 95 -25.52 5.77 26.80
N SER A 96 -25.84 5.10 25.69
CA SER A 96 -25.86 3.64 25.60
C SER A 96 -24.48 3.03 25.84
N LEU A 97 -23.43 3.67 25.33
CA LEU A 97 -22.04 3.28 25.55
C LEU A 97 -21.65 3.38 27.03
N VAL A 98 -22.01 4.48 27.71
CA VAL A 98 -21.73 4.66 29.14
C VAL A 98 -22.42 3.56 29.96
N VAL A 99 -23.68 3.25 29.67
CA VAL A 99 -24.41 2.16 30.35
C VAL A 99 -23.75 0.81 30.08
N GLY A 100 -23.40 0.51 28.83
CA GLY A 100 -22.71 -0.72 28.44
C GLY A 100 -21.37 -0.88 29.16
N LEU A 101 -20.59 0.19 29.27
CA LEU A 101 -19.32 0.20 30.01
C LEU A 101 -19.52 -0.03 31.51
N VAL A 102 -20.53 0.58 32.13
CA VAL A 102 -20.84 0.35 33.55
C VAL A 102 -21.17 -1.13 33.82
N ILE A 103 -21.98 -1.74 32.95
CA ILE A 103 -22.33 -3.17 33.04
C ILE A 103 -21.10 -4.05 32.81
N TRP A 104 -20.29 -3.74 31.80
CA TRP A 104 -19.04 -4.45 31.55
C TRP A 104 -18.05 -4.35 32.71
N PHE A 105 -17.91 -3.19 33.34
CA PHE A 105 -17.10 -3.06 34.57
C PHE A 105 -17.66 -3.88 35.72
N PHE A 106 -18.98 -4.06 35.79
CA PHE A 106 -19.61 -4.93 36.77
C PHE A 106 -19.21 -6.40 36.55
N THR A 107 -19.10 -6.87 35.30
CA THR A 107 -18.67 -8.25 34.99
C THR A 107 -17.22 -8.53 35.37
N LEU A 108 -16.34 -7.52 35.32
CA LEU A 108 -14.95 -7.64 35.79
C LEU A 108 -14.84 -7.88 37.31
N LYS A 109 -15.89 -7.54 38.08
CA LYS A 109 -15.93 -7.68 39.55
C LYS A 109 -17.13 -8.51 40.04
N THR A 110 -17.71 -9.36 39.19
CA THR A 110 -18.96 -10.12 39.46
C THR A 110 -18.97 -10.76 40.85
N ARG A 111 -17.94 -11.54 41.21
CA ARG A 111 -17.87 -12.26 42.49
C ARG A 111 -17.93 -11.35 43.72
N SER A 112 -17.29 -10.18 43.65
CA SER A 112 -17.26 -9.20 44.75
C SER A 112 -18.58 -8.45 44.86
N ASN A 113 -19.18 -8.08 43.72
CA ASN A 113 -20.44 -7.34 43.70
C ASN A 113 -21.61 -8.23 44.14
N LEU A 114 -21.63 -9.48 43.67
CA LEU A 114 -22.64 -10.46 44.03
C LEU A 114 -22.59 -10.87 45.51
N LEU A 115 -21.42 -10.81 46.15
CA LEU A 115 -21.30 -11.06 47.58
C LEU A 115 -22.10 -10.04 48.38
N ALA A 116 -21.88 -8.75 48.10
CA ALA A 116 -22.60 -7.66 48.76
C ALA A 116 -24.11 -7.72 48.49
N ILE A 117 -24.50 -8.12 47.26
CA ILE A 117 -25.92 -8.32 46.92
C ILE A 117 -26.51 -9.47 47.72
N TYR A 118 -25.80 -10.61 47.80
CA TYR A 118 -26.25 -11.81 48.51
C TYR A 118 -26.39 -11.55 50.01
N GLU A 119 -25.39 -10.93 50.66
CA GLU A 119 -25.41 -10.66 52.11
C GLU A 119 -26.57 -9.76 52.55
N ASN A 120 -27.05 -8.87 51.66
CA ASN A 120 -28.13 -7.94 51.95
C ASN A 120 -29.54 -8.53 51.71
N GLN A 121 -29.66 -9.82 51.40
CA GLN A 121 -30.96 -10.49 51.17
C GLN A 121 -31.55 -11.13 52.42
N THR A 122 -32.86 -11.36 52.40
CA THR A 122 -33.57 -12.06 53.48
C THR A 122 -33.33 -13.57 53.41
N PRO A 123 -33.51 -14.30 54.54
CA PRO A 123 -33.37 -15.75 54.56
C PRO A 123 -34.28 -16.49 53.55
N THR A 124 -35.45 -15.92 53.24
CA THR A 124 -36.36 -16.46 52.23
C THR A 124 -35.76 -16.39 50.83
N VAL A 125 -35.12 -15.27 50.48
CA VAL A 125 -34.45 -15.11 49.18
C VAL A 125 -33.19 -15.96 49.10
N HIS A 126 -32.44 -16.10 50.19
CA HIS A 126 -31.31 -17.03 50.27
C HIS A 126 -31.74 -18.47 50.01
N SER A 127 -32.81 -18.93 50.67
CA SER A 127 -33.33 -20.29 50.46
C SER A 127 -33.76 -20.53 49.01
N ALA A 128 -34.44 -19.54 48.42
CA ALA A 128 -34.89 -19.66 47.05
C ALA A 128 -33.73 -19.63 46.03
N LEU A 129 -32.67 -18.85 46.28
CA LEU A 129 -31.42 -18.88 45.51
C LEU A 129 -30.71 -20.23 45.63
N GLN A 130 -30.62 -20.78 46.85
CA GLN A 130 -30.01 -22.09 47.09
C GLN A 130 -30.74 -23.19 46.31
N SER A 131 -32.07 -23.18 46.35
CA SER A 131 -32.90 -24.10 45.59
C SER A 131 -32.77 -23.90 44.07
N HIS A 132 -32.76 -22.66 43.59
CA HIS A 132 -32.65 -22.38 42.17
C HIS A 132 -31.28 -22.76 41.58
N LEU A 133 -30.19 -22.38 42.26
CA LEU A 133 -28.81 -22.59 41.79
C LEU A 133 -28.21 -23.92 42.25
N GLN A 134 -28.95 -24.72 43.02
CA GLN A 134 -28.52 -26.01 43.58
C GLN A 134 -27.17 -25.90 44.34
N CYS A 135 -27.08 -24.93 45.24
CA CYS A 135 -25.87 -24.58 45.98
C CYS A 135 -26.20 -24.19 47.43
N CYS A 136 -25.21 -24.15 48.32
CA CYS A 136 -25.40 -23.84 49.73
C CYS A 136 -24.37 -22.81 50.22
N GLY A 137 -24.84 -21.71 50.85
CA GLY A 137 -23.99 -20.62 51.29
C GLY A 137 -23.30 -19.89 50.12
N TYR A 138 -22.74 -18.69 50.35
CA TYR A 138 -22.17 -17.92 49.24
C TYR A 138 -20.69 -18.20 48.99
N ILE A 139 -19.79 -18.00 49.97
CA ILE A 139 -18.33 -18.23 49.82
C ILE A 139 -17.93 -19.66 50.17
N ASP A 140 -18.50 -20.18 51.26
CA ASP A 140 -18.24 -21.52 51.78
C ASP A 140 -19.57 -22.15 52.19
N ALA A 141 -19.73 -23.43 51.86
CA ALA A 141 -20.94 -24.19 52.15
C ALA A 141 -21.03 -24.69 53.60
N ASN A 142 -19.95 -24.54 54.38
CA ASN A 142 -19.86 -25.05 55.76
C ASN A 142 -19.73 -23.97 56.82
N THR A 143 -19.48 -22.71 56.46
CA THR A 143 -19.55 -21.59 57.39
C THR A 143 -20.93 -20.92 57.34
N PRO A 144 -21.56 -20.60 58.49
CA PRO A 144 -22.80 -19.81 58.48
C PRO A 144 -22.54 -18.46 57.78
N PRO A 145 -23.47 -17.98 56.91
CA PRO A 145 -24.92 -18.19 56.98
C PRO A 145 -25.46 -18.84 55.69
N PHE A 146 -25.54 -20.18 55.63
CA PHE A 146 -26.47 -20.84 54.69
C PHE A 146 -27.80 -21.08 55.39
N VAL A 147 -28.90 -20.94 54.66
CA VAL A 147 -30.24 -21.17 55.22
C VAL A 147 -30.52 -22.66 55.18
N LYS A 148 -30.94 -23.24 56.31
CA LYS A 148 -31.39 -24.64 56.33
C LYS A 148 -32.76 -24.73 55.67
N ASP A 149 -32.81 -25.39 54.53
CA ASP A 149 -34.00 -25.62 53.73
C ASP A 149 -33.97 -27.03 53.10
N ASP A 150 -34.91 -27.32 52.20
CA ASP A 150 -35.01 -28.61 51.53
C ASP A 150 -33.81 -28.94 50.62
N THR A 151 -33.02 -27.93 50.23
CA THR A 151 -31.81 -28.10 49.40
C THR A 151 -30.56 -28.28 50.27
N CYS A 152 -30.42 -27.47 51.32
CA CYS A 152 -29.29 -27.42 52.25
C CYS A 152 -29.70 -27.94 53.64
N THR A 153 -30.14 -29.20 53.70
CA THR A 153 -30.73 -29.79 54.92
C THR A 153 -29.74 -29.93 56.08
N ASN A 154 -28.46 -30.22 55.78
CA ASN A 154 -27.38 -30.35 56.75
C ASN A 154 -26.02 -30.03 56.12
N SER A 155 -24.99 -29.84 56.96
CA SER A 155 -23.64 -29.46 56.52
C SER A 155 -22.99 -30.47 55.57
N PHE A 156 -23.34 -31.77 55.64
CA PHE A 156 -22.80 -32.78 54.72
C PHE A 156 -23.37 -32.63 53.30
N ILE A 157 -24.69 -32.40 53.17
CA ILE A 157 -25.30 -32.11 51.87
C ILE A 157 -24.82 -30.76 51.32
N ALA A 158 -24.69 -29.75 52.19
CA ALA A 158 -24.16 -28.45 51.81
C ALA A 158 -22.73 -28.53 51.25
N ALA A 159 -21.83 -29.25 51.91
CA ALA A 159 -20.47 -29.48 51.43
C ALA A 159 -20.42 -30.20 50.06
N ARG A 160 -21.40 -31.07 49.76
CA ARG A 160 -21.47 -31.80 48.49
C ARG A 160 -21.97 -30.94 47.33
N LEU A 161 -22.93 -30.05 47.58
CA LEU A 161 -23.45 -29.11 46.57
C LEU A 161 -22.48 -27.95 46.31
N GLY A 162 -21.72 -27.54 47.33
CA GLY A 162 -20.73 -26.46 47.23
C GLY A 162 -21.34 -25.05 47.26
N PRO A 163 -20.49 -24.01 47.24
CA PRO A 163 -20.90 -22.63 47.45
C PRO A 163 -21.55 -21.98 46.21
N CYS A 164 -22.51 -21.09 46.45
CA CYS A 164 -23.27 -20.38 45.42
C CYS A 164 -22.46 -19.37 44.60
N ILE A 165 -21.27 -18.95 45.05
CA ILE A 165 -20.42 -18.00 44.31
C ILE A 165 -20.13 -18.45 42.87
N GLY A 166 -19.93 -19.75 42.64
CA GLY A 166 -19.64 -20.30 41.31
C GLY A 166 -20.87 -20.23 40.38
N PRO A 167 -21.95 -20.96 40.69
CA PRO A 167 -23.17 -20.97 39.90
C PRO A 167 -23.77 -19.57 39.71
N PHE A 168 -23.81 -18.74 40.77
CA PHE A 168 -24.38 -17.39 40.68
C PHE A 168 -23.53 -16.46 39.81
N SER A 169 -22.20 -16.53 39.91
CA SER A 169 -21.32 -15.73 39.03
C SER A 169 -21.43 -16.17 37.57
N SER A 170 -21.55 -17.48 37.32
CA SER A 170 -21.72 -18.00 35.95
C SER A 170 -23.03 -17.51 35.34
N TYR A 171 -24.13 -17.59 36.09
CA TYR A 171 -25.42 -17.08 35.67
C TYR A 171 -25.40 -15.58 35.40
N ALA A 172 -24.82 -14.80 36.34
CA ALA A 172 -24.72 -13.36 36.22
C ALA A 172 -23.88 -12.93 35.01
N ASN A 173 -22.76 -13.62 34.75
CA ASN A 173 -21.93 -13.32 33.60
C ASN A 173 -22.69 -13.59 32.29
N ILE A 174 -23.42 -14.69 32.14
CA ILE A 174 -24.20 -14.97 30.93
C ILE A 174 -25.25 -13.86 30.69
N LEU A 175 -26.03 -13.52 31.71
CA LEU A 175 -27.08 -12.51 31.59
C LEU A 175 -26.52 -11.10 31.31
N LEU A 176 -25.47 -10.69 32.02
CA LEU A 176 -24.87 -9.38 31.83
C LEU A 176 -24.11 -9.28 30.50
N ASP A 177 -23.54 -10.40 30.01
CA ASP A 177 -22.92 -10.48 28.68
C ASP A 177 -23.93 -10.24 27.56
N GLU A 178 -25.11 -10.87 27.64
CA GLU A 178 -26.19 -10.63 26.67
C GLU A 178 -26.65 -9.16 26.68
N ILE A 179 -26.80 -8.57 27.87
CA ILE A 179 -27.24 -7.17 28.03
C ILE A 179 -26.20 -6.19 27.49
N PHE A 180 -24.91 -6.32 27.84
CA PHE A 180 -23.92 -5.40 27.31
C PHE A 180 -23.74 -5.61 25.80
N THR A 181 -23.81 -6.85 25.30
CA THR A 181 -23.69 -7.13 23.86
C THR A 181 -24.80 -6.42 23.08
N ALA A 182 -26.04 -6.46 23.59
CA ALA A 182 -27.15 -5.73 23.00
C ALA A 182 -26.93 -4.20 23.03
N LEU A 183 -26.38 -3.65 24.13
CA LEU A 183 -26.09 -2.22 24.24
C LEU A 183 -24.96 -1.76 23.31
N PHE A 184 -23.88 -2.53 23.16
CA PHE A 184 -22.81 -2.21 22.21
C PHE A 184 -23.29 -2.35 20.75
N GLY A 185 -24.16 -3.32 20.46
CA GLY A 185 -24.84 -3.42 19.16
C GLY A 185 -25.70 -2.19 18.86
N LEU A 186 -26.35 -1.60 19.87
CA LEU A 186 -27.08 -0.34 19.72
C LEU A 186 -26.17 0.85 19.40
N VAL A 187 -24.95 0.90 19.97
CA VAL A 187 -23.96 1.95 19.67
C VAL A 187 -23.49 1.85 18.22
N GLU A 188 -23.19 0.64 17.74
CA GLU A 188 -22.84 0.39 16.35
C GLU A 188 -23.98 0.81 15.41
N TYR A 189 -25.22 0.45 15.77
CA TYR A 189 -26.42 0.84 15.06
C TYR A 189 -26.60 2.37 14.99
N CYS A 190 -26.45 3.10 16.10
CA CYS A 190 -26.52 4.57 16.13
C CYS A 190 -25.47 5.21 15.20
N THR A 191 -24.31 4.58 15.08
CA THR A 191 -23.24 5.03 14.17
C THR A 191 -23.65 4.85 12.71
N LEU A 192 -24.29 3.73 12.36
CA LEU A 192 -24.82 3.49 11.01
C LEU A 192 -25.93 4.48 10.66
N GLU A 193 -26.84 4.76 11.60
CA GLU A 193 -27.96 5.68 11.36
C GLU A 193 -27.51 7.14 11.22
N THR A 194 -26.49 7.53 11.99
CA THR A 194 -25.84 8.85 11.84
C THR A 194 -25.29 9.01 10.42
N LYS A 195 -24.63 7.99 9.87
CA LYS A 195 -24.11 8.02 8.49
C LYS A 195 -25.22 8.10 7.45
N ALA A 196 -26.30 7.34 7.62
CA ALA A 196 -27.46 7.41 6.72
C ALA A 196 -28.13 8.80 6.73
N THR A 197 -28.22 9.42 7.91
CA THR A 197 -28.75 10.79 8.08
C THR A 197 -27.82 11.87 7.48
N GLN A 198 -26.51 11.70 7.59
CA GLN A 198 -25.52 12.61 6.99
C GLN A 198 -25.58 12.56 5.45
N SER A 199 -25.72 11.36 4.89
CA SER A 199 -25.88 11.14 3.45
C SER A 199 -27.15 11.81 2.90
N THR A 200 -28.29 11.67 3.60
CA THR A 200 -29.58 12.30 3.21
C THR A 200 -29.59 13.82 3.40
N SER A 201 -28.85 14.35 4.38
CA SER A 201 -28.72 15.79 4.61
C SER A 201 -27.66 16.48 3.72
N GLY A 202 -26.95 15.72 2.87
CA GLY A 202 -25.92 16.21 1.95
C GLY A 202 -24.79 16.97 2.64
N ILE A 203 -24.49 16.60 3.88
CA ILE A 203 -23.33 17.09 4.64
C ILE A 203 -22.04 16.62 3.93
N ASP A 204 -22.04 15.39 3.42
CA ASP A 204 -20.93 14.83 2.62
C ASP A 204 -20.56 15.71 1.40
N MET A 205 -21.55 16.34 0.75
CA MET A 205 -21.30 17.19 -0.42
C MET A 205 -20.64 18.53 -0.04
N ALA A 206 -20.97 19.09 1.13
CA ALA A 206 -20.37 20.34 1.59
C ALA A 206 -18.92 20.13 2.06
N ASP A 207 -18.64 18.98 2.68
CA ASP A 207 -17.27 18.59 3.04
C ASP A 207 -16.44 18.24 1.79
N LEU A 208 -17.04 17.60 0.79
CA LEU A 208 -16.41 17.29 -0.49
C LEU A 208 -16.01 18.57 -1.25
N ASP A 209 -16.91 19.55 -1.37
CA ASP A 209 -16.60 20.83 -2.03
C ASP A 209 -15.50 21.61 -1.27
N ALA A 210 -15.47 21.52 0.06
CA ALA A 210 -14.40 22.09 0.87
C ALA A 210 -13.05 21.40 0.63
N MET A 211 -13.03 20.06 0.49
CA MET A 211 -11.82 19.30 0.17
C MET A 211 -11.31 19.58 -1.24
N ILE A 212 -12.19 19.79 -2.22
CA ILE A 212 -11.82 20.07 -3.62
C ILE A 212 -11.41 21.54 -3.82
N ASN A 213 -11.78 22.43 -2.91
CA ASN A 213 -11.38 23.84 -2.97
C ASN A 213 -9.86 23.96 -3.13
N GLY A 214 -9.38 24.88 -3.96
CA GLY A 214 -7.95 25.05 -4.23
C GLY A 214 -7.34 24.04 -5.23
N VAL A 215 -8.10 23.04 -5.69
CA VAL A 215 -7.63 22.09 -6.72
C VAL A 215 -7.89 22.62 -8.13
N ALA A 216 -6.82 22.64 -8.95
CA ALA A 216 -6.90 23.01 -10.36
C ALA A 216 -6.26 21.96 -11.26
N ILE A 217 -6.93 21.69 -12.38
CA ILE A 217 -6.45 20.79 -13.44
C ILE A 217 -6.11 21.62 -14.66
N HIS A 218 -4.88 21.48 -15.14
CA HIS A 218 -4.30 22.28 -16.21
C HIS A 218 -4.27 21.55 -17.56
N ALA A 219 -4.93 20.40 -17.67
CA ALA A 219 -4.99 19.63 -18.90
C ALA A 219 -6.42 19.24 -19.27
N PRO A 220 -6.70 18.92 -20.55
CA PRO A 220 -8.00 18.38 -20.94
C PRO A 220 -8.30 17.07 -20.23
N VAL A 221 -9.53 16.93 -19.73
CA VAL A 221 -10.04 15.71 -19.11
C VAL A 221 -11.08 15.11 -20.05
N SER A 222 -10.77 13.98 -20.67
CA SER A 222 -11.72 13.25 -21.53
C SER A 222 -12.82 12.59 -20.69
N ASP A 223 -13.94 12.23 -21.33
CA ASP A 223 -15.05 11.57 -20.62
C ASP A 223 -14.66 10.21 -20.02
N ASP A 224 -13.74 9.49 -20.66
CA ASP A 224 -13.18 8.27 -20.08
C ASP A 224 -12.35 8.55 -18.82
N VAL A 225 -11.55 9.62 -18.82
CA VAL A 225 -10.75 10.00 -17.64
C VAL A 225 -11.63 10.47 -16.49
N LYS A 226 -12.78 11.11 -16.76
CA LYS A 226 -13.74 11.50 -15.70
C LYS A 226 -14.26 10.31 -14.88
N LYS A 227 -14.19 9.08 -15.41
CA LYS A 227 -14.55 7.87 -14.66
C LYS A 227 -13.63 7.66 -13.45
N VAL A 228 -12.32 7.88 -13.64
CA VAL A 228 -11.28 7.65 -12.62
C VAL A 228 -10.87 8.93 -11.90
N LEU A 229 -10.96 10.08 -12.56
CA LEU A 229 -10.71 11.42 -12.00
C LEU A 229 -12.04 12.12 -11.70
N ASN A 230 -12.88 11.47 -10.91
CA ASN A 230 -14.15 11.99 -10.41
C ASN A 230 -13.96 12.85 -9.15
N LYS A 231 -15.02 13.53 -8.67
CA LYS A 231 -14.93 14.45 -7.53
C LYS A 231 -14.40 13.79 -6.26
N ASP A 232 -14.83 12.58 -5.94
CA ASP A 232 -14.39 11.87 -4.75
C ASP A 232 -12.90 11.50 -4.82
N ALA A 233 -12.44 11.05 -6.00
CA ALA A 233 -11.04 10.78 -6.26
C ALA A 233 -10.19 12.06 -6.15
N ILE A 234 -10.68 13.18 -6.67
CA ILE A 234 -10.01 14.48 -6.58
C ILE A 234 -9.89 14.95 -5.12
N ALA A 235 -10.95 14.80 -4.33
CA ALA A 235 -10.92 15.13 -2.90
C ALA A 235 -9.91 14.26 -2.15
N PHE A 236 -9.87 12.96 -2.45
CA PHE A 236 -8.87 12.06 -1.89
C PHE A 236 -7.43 12.46 -2.26
N LEU A 237 -7.19 12.80 -3.53
CA LEU A 237 -5.88 13.30 -3.96
C LEU A 237 -5.48 14.60 -3.24
N ALA A 238 -6.43 15.54 -3.06
CA ALA A 238 -6.20 16.77 -2.33
C ALA A 238 -5.85 16.51 -0.85
N LEU A 239 -6.54 15.56 -0.20
CA LEU A 239 -6.24 15.12 1.16
C LEU A 239 -4.82 14.56 1.25
N LEU A 240 -4.45 13.64 0.36
CA LEU A 240 -3.10 13.07 0.33
C LEU A 240 -2.04 14.16 0.15
N HIS A 241 -2.26 15.08 -0.79
CA HIS A 241 -1.35 16.20 -1.04
C HIS A 241 -1.14 17.04 0.22
N ARG A 242 -2.23 17.54 0.82
CA ARG A 242 -2.18 18.43 1.99
C ARG A 242 -1.56 17.76 3.21
N THR A 243 -1.75 16.45 3.34
CA THR A 243 -1.22 15.68 4.47
C THR A 243 0.27 15.38 4.31
N PHE A 244 0.71 15.01 3.10
CA PHE A 244 2.01 14.35 2.91
C PHE A 244 3.01 15.10 2.04
N ASN A 245 2.60 16.06 1.19
CA ASN A 245 3.51 16.72 0.26
C ASN A 245 4.64 17.45 0.99
N LYS A 246 4.33 18.13 2.11
CA LYS A 246 5.35 18.78 2.95
C LYS A 246 6.42 17.77 3.41
N ARG A 247 5.99 16.63 3.95
CA ARG A 247 6.92 15.59 4.43
C ARG A 247 7.74 14.99 3.30
N ARG A 248 7.15 14.79 2.12
CA ARG A 248 7.87 14.38 0.91
C ARG A 248 8.98 15.37 0.56
N LEU A 249 8.68 16.67 0.52
CA LEU A 249 9.66 17.71 0.20
C LEU A 249 10.79 17.78 1.24
N GLU A 250 10.49 17.62 2.54
CA GLU A 250 11.50 17.51 3.60
C GLU A 250 12.46 16.32 3.37
N LEU A 251 11.93 15.17 2.95
CA LEU A 251 12.74 13.98 2.66
C LEU A 251 13.60 14.16 1.41
N LEU A 252 13.08 14.81 0.36
CA LEU A 252 13.88 15.17 -0.82
C LEU A 252 15.01 16.14 -0.45
N GLN A 253 14.75 17.11 0.42
CA GLN A 253 15.79 17.99 0.94
C GLN A 253 16.82 17.22 1.79
N ARG A 254 16.39 16.20 2.55
CA ARG A 254 17.31 15.33 3.30
C ARG A 254 18.24 14.55 2.36
N ARG A 255 17.79 14.13 1.17
CA ARG A 255 18.66 13.52 0.15
C ARG A 255 19.79 14.47 -0.26
N VAL A 256 19.48 15.75 -0.50
CA VAL A 256 20.49 16.77 -0.84
C VAL A 256 21.53 16.93 0.27
N ILE A 257 21.08 16.98 1.52
CA ILE A 257 21.97 17.07 2.69
C ILE A 257 22.86 15.82 2.78
N ARG A 258 22.26 14.62 2.66
CA ARG A 258 23.00 13.36 2.73
C ARG A 258 24.03 13.24 1.62
N GLN A 259 23.69 13.68 0.41
CA GLN A 259 24.63 13.72 -0.71
C GLN A 259 25.81 14.66 -0.43
N ALA A 260 25.57 15.83 0.17
CA ALA A 260 26.64 16.76 0.54
C ALA A 260 27.56 16.19 1.65
N GLU A 261 27.05 15.34 2.54
CA GLU A 261 27.87 14.59 3.51
C GLU A 261 28.77 13.56 2.81
N ILE A 262 28.23 12.82 1.84
CA ILE A 262 28.97 11.82 1.06
C ILE A 262 30.04 12.49 0.18
N ASP A 263 29.71 13.63 -0.42
CA ASP A 263 30.66 14.44 -1.20
C ASP A 263 31.85 14.94 -0.34
N LYS A 264 31.68 15.04 0.98
CA LYS A 264 32.75 15.35 1.96
C LYS A 264 33.52 14.12 2.45
N GLY A 265 33.22 12.92 1.91
CA GLY A 265 33.90 11.67 2.23
C GLY A 265 33.23 10.82 3.31
N ILE A 266 32.03 11.18 3.78
CA ILE A 266 31.27 10.36 4.74
C ILE A 266 30.55 9.24 3.98
N LEU A 267 31.19 8.08 3.87
CA LEU A 267 30.61 6.91 3.19
C LEU A 267 29.39 6.34 3.96
N PRO A 268 28.45 5.68 3.25
CA PRO A 268 27.33 5.00 3.90
C PRO A 268 27.78 3.74 4.66
N ASP A 269 27.08 3.46 5.76
CA ASP A 269 27.23 2.27 6.61
C ASP A 269 25.85 1.94 7.21
N PHE A 270 25.72 0.77 7.82
CA PHE A 270 24.53 0.38 8.58
C PHE A 270 24.34 1.28 9.80
N LEU A 271 23.11 1.79 9.98
CA LEU A 271 22.80 2.79 10.99
C LEU A 271 22.95 2.24 12.43
N PRO A 272 23.77 2.85 13.31
CA PRO A 272 23.90 2.41 14.70
C PRO A 272 22.61 2.55 15.51
N GLU A 273 21.84 3.62 15.28
CA GLU A 273 20.62 3.96 16.03
C GLU A 273 19.48 2.94 15.84
N THR A 274 19.41 2.27 14.69
CA THR A 274 18.40 1.25 14.36
C THR A 274 18.92 -0.18 14.53
N LYS A 275 20.10 -0.37 15.14
CA LYS A 275 20.68 -1.70 15.40
C LYS A 275 19.70 -2.64 16.11
N HIS A 276 18.92 -2.11 17.06
CA HIS A 276 17.90 -2.86 17.79
C HIS A 276 16.77 -3.42 16.91
N ILE A 277 16.51 -2.82 15.73
CA ILE A 277 15.57 -3.37 14.74
C ILE A 277 16.21 -4.58 14.05
N ARG A 278 17.45 -4.44 13.58
CA ARG A 278 18.17 -5.49 12.83
C ARG A 278 18.46 -6.72 13.67
N GLU A 279 18.75 -6.55 14.95
CA GLU A 279 19.10 -7.66 15.86
C GLU A 279 17.90 -8.33 16.52
N ASN A 280 16.69 -7.78 16.39
CA ASN A 280 15.49 -8.36 16.97
C ASN A 280 14.84 -9.39 16.02
N ASP A 281 14.90 -10.67 16.37
CA ASP A 281 14.27 -11.76 15.59
C ASP A 281 12.78 -11.96 15.87
N ALA A 282 12.21 -11.25 16.84
CA ALA A 282 10.80 -11.41 17.21
C ALA A 282 9.83 -10.81 16.17
N TRP A 283 10.29 -9.88 15.33
CA TRP A 283 9.44 -9.25 14.33
C TRP A 283 9.66 -9.82 12.93
N LYS A 284 8.57 -9.84 12.16
CA LYS A 284 8.52 -10.23 10.75
C LYS A 284 7.66 -9.23 9.98
N GLY A 285 7.82 -9.20 8.66
CA GLY A 285 6.89 -8.54 7.77
C GLY A 285 5.59 -9.32 7.62
N ALA A 286 4.64 -8.74 6.90
CA ALA A 286 3.35 -9.36 6.62
C ALA A 286 3.52 -10.66 5.81
N SER A 287 2.68 -11.64 6.13
CA SER A 287 2.57 -12.86 5.33
C SER A 287 2.15 -12.53 3.89
N PRO A 288 2.52 -13.36 2.89
CA PRO A 288 2.13 -13.14 1.51
C PRO A 288 0.61 -13.01 1.35
N ALA A 289 0.17 -11.93 0.70
CA ALA A 289 -1.25 -11.65 0.47
C ALA A 289 -1.85 -12.50 -0.66
N PRO A 290 -3.19 -12.55 -0.79
CA PRO A 290 -3.86 -13.28 -1.86
C PRO A 290 -3.33 -12.89 -3.26
N GLY A 291 -2.83 -13.88 -4.01
CA GLY A 291 -2.24 -13.66 -5.33
C GLY A 291 -0.77 -13.22 -5.33
N LEU A 292 -0.12 -13.09 -4.16
CA LEU A 292 1.30 -12.79 -4.01
C LEU A 292 2.11 -13.92 -3.36
N ALA A 293 1.50 -15.07 -3.04
CA ALA A 293 2.21 -16.21 -2.44
C ALA A 293 3.21 -16.89 -3.39
N ASP A 294 2.89 -16.92 -4.68
CA ASP A 294 3.76 -17.41 -5.76
C ASP A 294 3.95 -16.29 -6.77
N ARG A 295 5.21 -15.85 -6.92
CA ARG A 295 5.61 -14.71 -7.75
C ARG A 295 6.76 -15.08 -8.68
N ARG A 296 6.91 -16.37 -9.01
CA ARG A 296 8.12 -16.90 -9.65
C ARG A 296 8.54 -16.18 -10.93
N VAL A 297 7.58 -15.68 -11.71
CA VAL A 297 7.85 -14.81 -12.87
C VAL A 297 6.87 -13.65 -12.86
N GLU A 298 7.41 -12.44 -12.94
CA GLU A 298 6.66 -11.20 -13.12
C GLU A 298 7.02 -10.59 -14.47
N ILE A 299 6.00 -10.19 -15.24
CA ILE A 299 6.23 -9.35 -16.42
C ILE A 299 6.09 -7.88 -16.04
N THR A 300 6.91 -7.01 -16.63
CA THR A 300 6.83 -5.57 -16.42
C THR A 300 6.48 -4.87 -17.72
N GLY A 301 5.72 -3.78 -17.67
CA GLY A 301 5.48 -2.97 -18.86
C GLY A 301 4.55 -1.79 -18.65
N PRO A 302 4.49 -0.88 -19.64
CA PRO A 302 3.73 0.36 -19.53
C PRO A 302 2.22 0.10 -19.45
N THR A 303 1.49 1.13 -19.04
CA THR A 303 0.03 1.10 -18.87
C THR A 303 -0.75 1.36 -20.16
N ASP A 304 -0.11 1.27 -21.32
CA ASP A 304 -0.77 1.32 -22.63
C ASP A 304 -1.77 0.17 -22.77
N ARG A 305 -2.98 0.46 -23.25
CA ARG A 305 -4.09 -0.51 -23.29
C ARG A 305 -3.72 -1.84 -23.96
N LYS A 306 -2.99 -1.77 -25.08
CA LYS A 306 -2.47 -2.94 -25.80
C LYS A 306 -1.50 -3.75 -24.95
N MET A 307 -0.59 -3.08 -24.26
CA MET A 307 0.44 -3.73 -23.45
C MET A 307 -0.16 -4.34 -22.19
N VAL A 308 -1.14 -3.68 -21.57
CA VAL A 308 -1.91 -4.23 -20.44
C VAL A 308 -2.58 -5.56 -20.83
N VAL A 309 -3.28 -5.61 -21.98
CA VAL A 309 -3.91 -6.86 -22.46
C VAL A 309 -2.85 -7.96 -22.72
N ASN A 310 -1.75 -7.61 -23.39
CA ASN A 310 -0.70 -8.60 -23.70
C ASN A 310 -0.01 -9.13 -22.44
N ALA A 311 0.27 -8.27 -21.47
CA ALA A 311 0.90 -8.63 -20.21
C ALA A 311 -0.01 -9.54 -19.37
N LEU A 312 -1.30 -9.20 -19.24
CA LEU A 312 -2.28 -10.05 -18.56
C LEU A 312 -2.51 -11.40 -19.27
N ASN A 313 -2.29 -11.45 -20.58
CA ASN A 313 -2.34 -12.70 -21.34
C ASN A 313 -1.03 -13.50 -21.35
N SER A 314 0.05 -12.98 -20.73
CA SER A 314 1.37 -13.64 -20.69
C SER A 314 1.43 -14.74 -19.66
N ASN A 315 2.19 -15.81 -19.91
CA ASN A 315 2.29 -16.95 -18.99
C ASN A 315 3.20 -16.67 -17.78
N VAL A 316 2.70 -15.81 -16.88
CA VAL A 316 3.40 -15.31 -15.69
C VAL A 316 2.42 -15.27 -14.50
N TRP A 317 2.96 -15.09 -13.30
CA TRP A 317 2.15 -15.08 -12.07
C TRP A 317 1.67 -13.68 -11.72
N THR A 318 2.49 -12.66 -12.00
CA THR A 318 2.16 -11.27 -11.72
C THR A 318 2.53 -10.37 -12.91
N TYR A 319 1.87 -9.22 -12.98
CA TYR A 319 2.15 -8.15 -13.95
C TYR A 319 2.34 -6.85 -13.19
N MET A 320 3.55 -6.28 -13.29
CA MET A 320 3.83 -4.93 -12.86
C MET A 320 3.45 -3.93 -13.95
N ALA A 321 2.32 -3.25 -13.77
CA ALA A 321 1.88 -2.16 -14.62
C ALA A 321 2.54 -0.86 -14.21
N ASP A 322 3.22 -0.21 -15.14
CA ASP A 322 4.24 0.78 -14.82
C ASP A 322 3.88 2.20 -15.25
N PHE A 323 3.79 3.11 -14.26
CA PHE A 323 3.68 4.56 -14.45
C PHE A 323 5.04 5.27 -14.37
N GLU A 324 6.13 4.54 -14.11
CA GLU A 324 7.46 5.06 -13.84
C GLU A 324 8.41 4.87 -15.02
N ASP A 325 9.53 4.17 -14.89
CA ASP A 325 10.63 4.22 -15.86
C ASP A 325 10.31 3.73 -17.27
N SER A 326 9.34 2.84 -17.46
CA SER A 326 8.91 2.41 -18.79
C SER A 326 7.80 3.29 -19.39
N SER A 327 7.43 4.38 -18.72
CA SER A 327 6.41 5.32 -19.16
C SER A 327 6.95 6.75 -19.23
N ALA A 328 6.72 7.42 -20.36
CA ALA A 328 6.91 8.86 -20.42
C ALA A 328 5.67 9.51 -19.75
N PRO A 329 5.82 10.28 -18.67
CA PRO A 329 4.71 10.75 -17.83
C PRO A 329 3.94 11.94 -18.43
N THR A 330 3.58 11.85 -19.72
CA THR A 330 2.61 12.77 -20.32
C THR A 330 1.27 12.66 -19.58
N TRP A 331 0.50 13.74 -19.51
CA TRP A 331 -0.84 13.70 -18.91
C TRP A 331 -1.68 12.55 -19.47
N ALA A 332 -1.66 12.40 -20.79
CA ALA A 332 -2.43 11.36 -21.48
C ALA A 332 -2.00 9.95 -21.06
N ASN A 333 -0.69 9.67 -20.97
CA ASN A 333 -0.20 8.35 -20.57
C ASN A 333 -0.59 8.03 -19.12
N MET A 334 -0.47 9.01 -18.21
CA MET A 334 -0.81 8.82 -16.79
C MET A 334 -2.32 8.61 -16.62
N THR A 335 -3.16 9.48 -17.17
CA THR A 335 -4.62 9.34 -16.99
C THR A 335 -5.21 8.18 -17.76
N ASN A 336 -4.78 7.92 -19.00
CA ASN A 336 -5.26 6.77 -19.76
C ASN A 336 -4.74 5.47 -19.16
N GLY A 337 -3.55 5.46 -18.56
CA GLY A 337 -3.04 4.33 -17.80
C GLY A 337 -3.98 3.96 -16.65
N GLN A 338 -4.44 4.95 -15.87
CA GLN A 338 -5.43 4.73 -14.81
C GLN A 338 -6.75 4.16 -15.34
N VAL A 339 -7.26 4.68 -16.47
CA VAL A 339 -8.45 4.14 -17.14
C VAL A 339 -8.23 2.70 -17.60
N ASN A 340 -7.08 2.40 -18.20
CA ASN A 340 -6.77 1.05 -18.69
C ASN A 340 -6.69 0.03 -17.56
N LEU A 341 -6.12 0.40 -16.41
CA LEU A 341 -6.09 -0.48 -15.24
C LEU A 341 -7.47 -0.62 -14.59
N TYR A 342 -8.26 0.46 -14.52
CA TYR A 342 -9.65 0.42 -14.06
C TYR A 342 -10.49 -0.58 -14.87
N ASP A 343 -10.38 -0.51 -16.19
CA ASP A 343 -11.06 -1.40 -17.12
C ASP A 343 -10.52 -2.84 -17.01
N ALA A 344 -9.20 -3.02 -16.90
CA ALA A 344 -8.58 -4.35 -16.84
C ALA A 344 -9.04 -5.14 -15.61
N ILE A 345 -9.12 -4.48 -14.45
CA ILE A 345 -9.59 -5.08 -13.19
C ILE A 345 -11.04 -5.52 -13.30
N ARG A 346 -11.87 -4.77 -14.05
CA ARG A 346 -13.28 -5.09 -14.32
C ARG A 346 -13.49 -5.97 -15.56
N ARG A 347 -12.41 -6.44 -16.19
CA ARG A 347 -12.42 -7.21 -17.44
C ARG A 347 -13.14 -6.51 -18.61
N GLN A 348 -12.95 -5.20 -18.73
CA GLN A 348 -13.54 -4.32 -19.74
C GLN A 348 -12.47 -3.67 -20.65
N VAL A 349 -11.22 -4.15 -20.58
CA VAL A 349 -10.07 -3.55 -21.30
C VAL A 349 -10.00 -3.96 -22.77
N ASP A 350 -10.82 -4.92 -23.20
CA ASP A 350 -10.87 -5.44 -24.56
C ASP A 350 -11.09 -4.32 -25.60
N PHE A 351 -10.42 -4.39 -26.75
CA PHE A 351 -10.55 -3.40 -27.82
C PHE A 351 -10.13 -3.95 -29.19
N LYS A 352 -10.41 -3.18 -30.25
CA LYS A 352 -9.98 -3.48 -31.63
C LYS A 352 -9.00 -2.42 -32.13
N GLN A 353 -8.00 -2.86 -32.87
CA GLN A 353 -7.05 -1.99 -33.56
C GLN A 353 -6.90 -2.48 -35.01
N GLY A 354 -7.59 -1.81 -35.93
CA GLY A 354 -7.76 -2.31 -37.30
C GLY A 354 -8.52 -3.64 -37.29
N GLU A 355 -7.99 -4.64 -37.99
CA GLU A 355 -8.57 -6.00 -38.03
C GLU A 355 -8.22 -6.85 -36.80
N LYS A 356 -7.25 -6.42 -35.98
CA LYS A 356 -6.82 -7.19 -34.80
C LYS A 356 -7.72 -6.88 -33.61
N GLU A 357 -8.17 -7.95 -32.95
CA GLU A 357 -8.93 -7.88 -31.72
C GLU A 357 -8.04 -8.28 -30.53
N TYR A 358 -8.05 -7.47 -29.47
CA TYR A 358 -7.30 -7.68 -28.24
C TYR A 358 -8.29 -7.96 -27.12
N LYS A 359 -8.28 -9.18 -26.59
CA LYS A 359 -9.18 -9.64 -25.53
C LYS A 359 -8.42 -10.29 -24.39
N LEU A 360 -8.90 -10.10 -23.16
CA LEU A 360 -8.41 -10.87 -22.02
C LEU A 360 -8.81 -12.34 -22.14
N ARG A 361 -7.89 -13.22 -21.75
CA ARG A 361 -8.15 -14.66 -21.65
C ARG A 361 -9.17 -14.97 -20.56
N THR A 362 -10.06 -15.91 -20.85
CA THR A 362 -11.07 -16.42 -19.92
C THR A 362 -10.83 -17.86 -19.48
N ASP A 363 -9.89 -18.54 -20.12
CA ASP A 363 -9.60 -19.97 -19.95
C ASP A 363 -8.62 -20.27 -18.80
N ARG A 364 -8.08 -19.24 -18.15
CA ARG A 364 -7.18 -19.36 -16.99
C ARG A 364 -7.27 -18.15 -16.08
N LYS A 365 -6.66 -18.27 -14.89
CA LYS A 365 -6.44 -17.12 -14.00
C LYS A 365 -5.47 -16.13 -14.66
N LEU A 366 -5.82 -14.85 -14.65
CA LEU A 366 -4.94 -13.78 -15.10
C LEU A 366 -3.85 -13.52 -14.05
N PRO A 367 -2.66 -13.03 -14.45
CA PRO A 367 -1.62 -12.61 -13.52
C PRO A 367 -2.15 -11.59 -12.51
N THR A 368 -1.65 -11.65 -11.28
CA THR A 368 -1.96 -10.64 -10.25
C THR A 368 -1.38 -9.30 -10.69
N LEU A 369 -2.22 -8.27 -10.78
CA LEU A 369 -1.81 -6.92 -11.14
C LEU A 369 -1.15 -6.21 -9.96
N ILE A 370 -0.02 -5.56 -10.20
CA ILE A 370 0.73 -4.74 -9.23
C ILE A 370 1.06 -3.41 -9.93
N ALA A 371 0.72 -2.27 -9.34
CA ALA A 371 0.99 -0.97 -9.94
C ALA A 371 2.34 -0.39 -9.45
N ARG A 372 3.22 0.04 -10.36
CA ARG A 372 4.41 0.82 -9.98
C ARG A 372 4.10 2.31 -10.14
N ALA A 373 4.09 3.04 -9.03
CA ALA A 373 3.89 4.49 -9.01
C ALA A 373 5.20 5.21 -9.32
N ARG A 374 5.12 6.45 -9.83
CA ARG A 374 6.30 7.32 -9.99
C ARG A 374 7.06 7.50 -8.67
N GLY A 375 8.39 7.59 -8.73
CA GLY A 375 9.24 7.83 -7.55
C GLY A 375 9.06 9.24 -6.94
N TRP A 376 9.44 9.41 -5.67
CA TRP A 376 9.16 10.62 -4.87
C TRP A 376 9.60 11.95 -5.46
N HIS A 377 10.59 11.93 -6.35
CA HIS A 377 11.17 13.12 -6.99
C HIS A 377 10.31 13.69 -8.13
N LEU A 378 9.38 12.91 -8.67
CA LEU A 378 8.54 13.33 -9.79
C LEU A 378 7.27 14.05 -9.30
N GLU A 379 6.88 15.07 -10.05
CA GLU A 379 5.66 15.86 -9.85
C GLU A 379 4.67 15.59 -10.98
N GLU A 380 3.39 15.85 -10.70
CA GLU A 380 2.30 15.89 -11.67
C GLU A 380 1.89 17.35 -11.90
N LYS A 381 2.49 17.98 -12.91
CA LYS A 381 2.33 19.42 -13.16
C LYS A 381 0.95 19.81 -13.66
N HIS A 382 0.17 18.85 -14.15
CA HIS A 382 -1.18 19.12 -14.64
C HIS A 382 -2.23 19.14 -13.53
N PHE A 383 -1.86 18.74 -12.30
CA PHE A 383 -2.75 18.69 -11.15
C PHE A 383 -2.13 19.45 -9.98
N THR A 384 -2.69 20.61 -9.63
CA THR A 384 -2.20 21.44 -8.53
C THR A 384 -3.21 21.49 -7.39
N VAL A 385 -2.71 21.48 -6.16
CA VAL A 385 -3.49 21.68 -4.93
C VAL A 385 -2.94 22.93 -4.25
N ASP A 386 -3.80 23.90 -4.00
CA ASP A 386 -3.44 25.17 -3.35
C ASP A 386 -2.31 25.92 -4.08
N GLY A 387 -2.21 25.74 -5.41
CA GLY A 387 -1.20 26.35 -6.28
C GLY A 387 0.09 25.54 -6.47
N GLU A 388 0.26 24.43 -5.74
CA GLU A 388 1.47 23.59 -5.83
C GLU A 388 1.23 22.34 -6.68
N PRO A 389 2.17 21.95 -7.57
CA PRO A 389 2.12 20.67 -8.27
C PRO A 389 2.05 19.49 -7.30
N MET A 390 1.17 18.53 -7.58
CA MET A 390 1.07 17.33 -6.77
C MET A 390 2.27 16.41 -6.99
N SER A 391 2.62 15.60 -5.97
CA SER A 391 3.56 14.51 -6.16
C SER A 391 3.01 13.49 -7.17
N GLY A 392 3.81 13.11 -8.17
CA GLY A 392 3.45 12.05 -9.11
C GLY A 392 3.19 10.72 -8.41
N SER A 393 3.97 10.40 -7.37
CA SER A 393 3.80 9.22 -6.53
C SER A 393 2.40 9.15 -5.89
N LEU A 394 1.96 10.25 -5.28
CA LEU A 394 0.65 10.34 -4.63
C LEU A 394 -0.48 10.35 -5.65
N PHE A 395 -0.26 10.96 -6.83
CA PHE A 395 -1.24 10.97 -7.91
C PHE A 395 -1.51 9.56 -8.44
N ASP A 396 -0.44 8.83 -8.76
CA ASP A 396 -0.54 7.47 -9.32
C ASP A 396 -1.13 6.48 -8.32
N PHE A 397 -0.59 6.51 -7.08
CA PHE A 397 -1.12 5.72 -5.97
C PHE A 397 -2.58 6.05 -5.71
N GLY A 398 -2.90 7.33 -5.55
CA GLY A 398 -4.22 7.79 -5.12
C GLY A 398 -5.30 7.38 -6.11
N LEU A 399 -5.08 7.61 -7.40
CA LEU A 399 -6.04 7.21 -8.44
C LEU A 399 -6.18 5.69 -8.56
N TYR A 400 -5.07 4.95 -8.55
CA TYR A 400 -5.14 3.49 -8.68
C TYR A 400 -5.83 2.87 -7.47
N PHE A 401 -5.42 3.27 -6.25
CA PHE A 401 -5.98 2.76 -5.00
C PHE A 401 -7.48 3.09 -4.89
N PHE A 402 -7.84 4.37 -4.97
CA PHE A 402 -9.20 4.84 -4.72
C PHE A 402 -10.22 4.17 -5.65
N ASN A 403 -9.89 4.07 -6.94
CA ASN A 403 -10.82 3.55 -7.93
C ASN A 403 -10.90 2.01 -7.97
N ASN A 404 -9.94 1.30 -7.40
CA ASN A 404 -9.81 -0.16 -7.62
C ASN A 404 -9.73 -1.02 -6.37
N ALA A 405 -9.39 -0.46 -5.20
CA ALA A 405 -9.10 -1.26 -4.01
C ALA A 405 -10.26 -2.20 -3.63
N HIS A 406 -11.50 -1.70 -3.59
CA HIS A 406 -12.68 -2.51 -3.26
C HIS A 406 -12.94 -3.63 -4.28
N GLU A 407 -12.80 -3.35 -5.58
CA GLU A 407 -13.03 -4.34 -6.63
C GLU A 407 -11.93 -5.43 -6.64
N LEU A 408 -10.68 -5.04 -6.36
CA LEU A 408 -9.55 -5.97 -6.22
C LEU A 408 -9.76 -6.93 -5.05
N VAL A 409 -10.15 -6.40 -3.88
CA VAL A 409 -10.46 -7.23 -2.69
C VAL A 409 -11.63 -8.16 -2.96
N LYS A 410 -12.71 -7.65 -3.55
CA LYS A 410 -13.87 -8.45 -3.96
C LYS A 410 -13.50 -9.57 -4.95
N SER A 411 -12.52 -9.32 -5.82
CA SER A 411 -12.01 -10.29 -6.80
C SER A 411 -10.98 -11.27 -6.21
N GLY A 412 -10.72 -11.23 -4.90
CA GLY A 412 -9.83 -12.16 -4.20
C GLY A 412 -8.33 -11.81 -4.30
N THR A 413 -8.01 -10.55 -4.64
CA THR A 413 -6.64 -9.99 -4.57
C THR A 413 -6.65 -8.75 -3.69
N GLY A 414 -5.79 -7.77 -3.95
CA GLY A 414 -5.75 -6.52 -3.19
C GLY A 414 -5.02 -5.41 -3.96
N PRO A 415 -5.07 -4.17 -3.45
CA PRO A 415 -4.34 -3.04 -4.01
C PRO A 415 -2.84 -3.19 -3.74
N TYR A 416 -2.11 -3.65 -4.77
CA TYR A 416 -0.68 -3.97 -4.66
C TYR A 416 0.19 -3.00 -5.45
N PHE A 417 1.35 -2.67 -4.88
CA PHE A 417 2.26 -1.66 -5.41
C PHE A 417 3.71 -2.12 -5.51
N TYR A 418 4.41 -1.54 -6.48
CA TYR A 418 5.87 -1.48 -6.51
C TYR A 418 6.31 -0.05 -6.21
N LEU A 419 7.30 0.10 -5.31
CA LEU A 419 7.78 1.39 -4.82
C LEU A 419 9.24 1.62 -5.27
N PRO A 420 9.49 2.54 -6.21
CA PRO A 420 10.81 2.73 -6.80
C PRO A 420 11.68 3.75 -6.07
N LYS A 421 12.99 3.64 -6.29
CA LYS A 421 14.02 4.67 -6.06
C LYS A 421 14.01 5.32 -4.66
N MET A 422 13.62 4.56 -3.63
CA MET A 422 13.75 5.02 -2.25
C MET A 422 15.22 5.03 -1.82
N GLN A 423 15.59 5.99 -0.98
CA GLN A 423 16.98 6.16 -0.48
C GLN A 423 17.12 5.99 1.03
N SER A 424 16.00 5.89 1.76
CA SER A 424 16.01 5.72 3.21
C SER A 424 14.73 5.06 3.72
N HIS A 425 14.80 4.37 4.86
CA HIS A 425 13.65 3.86 5.60
C HIS A 425 12.63 4.94 5.98
N LEU A 426 13.04 6.21 6.14
CA LEU A 426 12.09 7.30 6.41
C LEU A 426 11.14 7.58 5.22
N GLU A 427 11.56 7.23 4.00
CA GLU A 427 10.70 7.30 2.81
C GLU A 427 9.74 6.10 2.75
N ALA A 428 10.16 4.95 3.28
CA ALA A 428 9.29 3.79 3.48
C ALA A 428 8.23 4.09 4.54
N ARG A 429 8.59 4.82 5.62
CA ARG A 429 7.63 5.33 6.61
C ARG A 429 6.59 6.26 5.99
N LEU A 430 7.03 7.19 5.12
CA LEU A 430 6.09 8.06 4.40
C LEU A 430 5.07 7.25 3.60
N TRP A 431 5.51 6.21 2.87
CA TRP A 431 4.58 5.31 2.18
C TRP A 431 3.64 4.58 3.14
N ASN A 432 4.14 4.09 4.27
CA ASN A 432 3.31 3.44 5.28
C ASN A 432 2.20 4.37 5.80
N ASP A 433 2.53 5.64 6.05
CA ASP A 433 1.56 6.64 6.51
C ASP A 433 0.52 6.96 5.42
N VAL A 434 0.95 7.06 4.16
CA VAL A 434 0.06 7.22 3.00
C VAL A 434 -0.89 6.04 2.85
N PHE A 435 -0.40 4.80 3.04
CA PHE A 435 -1.23 3.59 2.98
C PHE A 435 -2.26 3.55 4.10
N ASN A 436 -1.85 3.85 5.33
CA ASN A 436 -2.75 3.92 6.47
C ASN A 436 -3.87 4.94 6.25
N VAL A 437 -3.54 6.18 5.84
CA VAL A 437 -4.55 7.21 5.56
C VAL A 437 -5.44 6.80 4.39
N GLY A 438 -4.89 6.20 3.33
CA GLY A 438 -5.68 5.69 2.21
C GLY A 438 -6.70 4.64 2.66
N GLN A 439 -6.25 3.64 3.42
CA GLN A 439 -7.09 2.57 3.93
C GLN A 439 -8.16 3.09 4.89
N ASP A 440 -7.79 3.96 5.83
CA ASP A 440 -8.75 4.59 6.74
C ASP A 440 -9.80 5.41 5.98
N TYR A 441 -9.39 6.16 4.93
CA TYR A 441 -10.28 7.01 4.13
C TYR A 441 -11.39 6.23 3.42
N ILE A 442 -11.09 5.06 2.86
CA ILE A 442 -12.09 4.24 2.14
C ILE A 442 -12.70 3.13 3.02
N GLY A 443 -12.41 3.12 4.33
CA GLY A 443 -12.91 2.12 5.27
C GLY A 443 -12.34 0.71 5.04
N MET A 444 -11.10 0.59 4.60
CA MET A 444 -10.41 -0.66 4.34
C MET A 444 -9.50 -1.06 5.52
N PRO A 445 -9.47 -2.33 5.96
CA PRO A 445 -8.61 -2.75 7.06
C PRO A 445 -7.12 -2.46 6.80
N ARG A 446 -6.38 -2.01 7.82
CA ARG A 446 -4.93 -1.80 7.73
C ARG A 446 -4.21 -3.11 7.39
N GLY A 447 -3.11 -3.02 6.65
CA GLY A 447 -2.45 -4.20 6.09
C GLY A 447 -3.21 -4.91 4.95
N THR A 448 -4.17 -4.25 4.27
CA THR A 448 -4.74 -4.75 3.00
C THR A 448 -3.87 -4.35 1.79
N ILE A 449 -3.34 -3.12 1.80
CA ILE A 449 -2.34 -2.71 0.81
C ILE A 449 -1.08 -3.59 0.97
N ARG A 450 -0.48 -3.97 -0.16
CA ARG A 450 0.85 -4.59 -0.18
C ARG A 450 1.80 -3.85 -1.10
N ALA A 451 3.06 -3.76 -0.71
CA ALA A 451 4.09 -3.05 -1.44
C ALA A 451 5.38 -3.86 -1.52
N THR A 452 5.90 -4.03 -2.73
CA THR A 452 7.26 -4.55 -2.96
C THR A 452 8.18 -3.35 -3.22
N VAL A 453 9.28 -3.26 -2.49
CA VAL A 453 10.22 -2.14 -2.60
C VAL A 453 11.38 -2.53 -3.52
N LEU A 454 11.71 -1.69 -4.50
CA LEU A 454 12.93 -1.86 -5.28
C LEU A 454 14.11 -1.31 -4.47
N ILE A 455 15.06 -2.17 -4.09
CA ILE A 455 16.32 -1.71 -3.48
C ILE A 455 17.28 -1.35 -4.59
N GLU A 456 16.94 -0.32 -5.35
CA GLU A 456 17.66 0.10 -6.54
C GLU A 456 18.46 1.39 -6.33
N THR A 457 18.71 1.72 -5.06
CA THR A 457 19.66 2.76 -4.69
C THR A 457 20.69 2.20 -3.72
N ILE A 458 21.94 2.65 -3.84
CA ILE A 458 23.03 2.16 -2.97
C ILE A 458 22.75 2.46 -1.49
N LEU A 459 22.11 3.59 -1.17
CA LEU A 459 21.78 3.95 0.20
C LEU A 459 20.73 3.01 0.80
N ALA A 460 19.71 2.62 0.03
CA ALA A 460 18.69 1.67 0.50
C ALA A 460 19.26 0.28 0.81
N ALA A 461 20.40 -0.12 0.23
CA ALA A 461 21.05 -1.39 0.56
C ALA A 461 21.57 -1.46 2.00
N PHE A 462 21.85 -0.31 2.63
CA PHE A 462 22.26 -0.22 4.04
C PHE A 462 21.08 -0.15 5.01
N GLU A 463 19.86 -0.01 4.51
CA GLU A 463 18.64 0.23 5.29
C GLU A 463 17.53 -0.79 4.96
N MET A 464 17.86 -1.95 4.38
CA MET A 464 16.87 -2.93 3.92
C MET A 464 15.96 -3.43 5.05
N ASP A 465 16.53 -3.71 6.23
CA ASP A 465 15.78 -4.20 7.39
C ASP A 465 14.83 -3.12 7.92
N GLU A 466 15.32 -1.88 8.01
CA GLU A 466 14.55 -0.72 8.43
C GLU A 466 13.42 -0.40 7.43
N ILE A 467 13.67 -0.51 6.12
CA ILE A 467 12.65 -0.34 5.08
C ILE A 467 11.53 -1.37 5.26
N ILE A 468 11.87 -2.65 5.48
CA ILE A 468 10.85 -3.68 5.76
C ILE A 468 10.14 -3.37 7.07
N TYR A 469 10.85 -2.92 8.10
CA TYR A 469 10.28 -2.61 9.41
C TYR A 469 9.24 -1.49 9.36
N GLU A 470 9.55 -0.39 8.67
CA GLU A 470 8.64 0.75 8.49
C GLU A 470 7.40 0.37 7.69
N LEU A 471 7.53 -0.58 6.76
CA LEU A 471 6.43 -1.13 5.96
C LEU A 471 5.92 -2.48 6.47
N ARG A 472 6.24 -2.93 7.68
CA ARG A 472 6.07 -4.34 8.07
C ARG A 472 4.65 -4.89 7.92
N GLU A 473 3.62 -4.04 8.09
CA GLU A 473 2.21 -4.42 7.91
C GLU A 473 1.77 -4.44 6.44
N HIS A 474 2.53 -3.80 5.56
CA HIS A 474 2.24 -3.61 4.12
C HIS A 474 3.31 -4.25 3.21
N SER A 475 4.41 -4.78 3.74
CA SER A 475 5.51 -5.29 2.92
C SER A 475 5.14 -6.60 2.23
N SER A 476 5.43 -6.69 0.94
CA SER A 476 5.43 -7.94 0.17
C SER A 476 6.82 -8.30 -0.34
N GLY A 477 7.87 -7.70 0.24
CA GLY A 477 9.26 -8.03 -0.07
C GLY A 477 10.05 -6.91 -0.73
N LEU A 478 11.27 -7.26 -1.14
CA LEU A 478 12.21 -6.38 -1.83
C LEU A 478 12.57 -6.94 -3.21
N ASN A 479 13.03 -6.08 -4.11
CA ASN A 479 13.47 -6.46 -5.45
C ASN A 479 14.91 -6.00 -5.74
N CYS A 480 15.66 -6.87 -6.45
CA CYS A 480 16.98 -6.57 -6.98
C CYS A 480 16.94 -5.81 -8.31
N GLY A 481 17.48 -4.58 -8.33
CA GLY A 481 17.70 -3.80 -9.56
C GLY A 481 19.16 -3.85 -10.04
N ARG A 482 19.40 -3.74 -11.36
CA ARG A 482 20.76 -3.61 -11.91
C ARG A 482 21.07 -2.18 -12.34
N TRP A 483 20.33 -1.64 -13.33
CA TRP A 483 20.69 -0.36 -13.93
C TRP A 483 20.50 0.83 -12.98
N ASP A 484 19.36 0.92 -12.31
CA ASP A 484 19.13 1.98 -11.31
C ASP A 484 20.13 1.88 -10.14
N TYR A 485 20.48 0.68 -9.69
CA TYR A 485 21.43 0.49 -8.60
C TYR A 485 22.83 0.97 -9.01
N ILE A 486 23.32 0.59 -10.19
CA ILE A 486 24.62 1.05 -10.72
C ILE A 486 24.60 2.56 -10.98
N PHE A 487 23.51 3.08 -11.54
CA PHE A 487 23.28 4.52 -11.68
C PHE A 487 23.37 5.23 -10.32
N SER A 488 22.72 4.69 -9.30
CA SER A 488 22.74 5.24 -7.95
C SER A 488 24.15 5.19 -7.33
N VAL A 489 24.93 4.14 -7.55
CA VAL A 489 26.34 4.07 -7.13
C VAL A 489 27.13 5.23 -7.78
N ILE A 490 27.01 5.40 -9.10
CA ILE A 490 27.70 6.50 -9.81
C ILE A 490 27.24 7.85 -9.27
N LYS A 491 25.93 8.07 -9.13
CA LYS A 491 25.36 9.33 -8.62
C LYS A 491 25.86 9.66 -7.22
N THR A 492 25.82 8.68 -6.34
CA THR A 492 26.11 8.83 -4.91
C THR A 492 27.59 9.12 -4.69
N PHE A 493 28.46 8.45 -5.42
CA PHE A 493 29.92 8.60 -5.30
C PHE A 493 30.54 9.41 -6.43
N ARG A 494 29.75 10.23 -7.11
CA ARG A 494 30.14 10.95 -8.34
C ARG A 494 31.43 11.78 -8.20
N ASN A 495 31.71 12.28 -6.99
CA ASN A 495 32.88 13.09 -6.69
C ASN A 495 34.08 12.30 -6.15
N ASN A 496 33.99 10.98 -6.03
CA ASN A 496 35.03 10.12 -5.48
C ASN A 496 35.67 9.25 -6.57
N ALA A 497 36.95 9.49 -6.86
CA ALA A 497 37.70 8.78 -7.90
C ALA A 497 37.88 7.27 -7.63
N ASN A 498 37.67 6.81 -6.40
CA ASN A 498 37.74 5.39 -6.05
C ASN A 498 36.51 4.58 -6.52
N PHE A 499 35.47 5.26 -7.01
CA PHE A 499 34.20 4.64 -7.42
C PHE A 499 33.94 4.75 -8.93
N ILE A 500 34.99 4.94 -9.74
CA ILE A 500 34.88 4.96 -11.20
C ILE A 500 34.58 3.54 -11.69
N LEU A 501 33.45 3.37 -12.38
CA LEU A 501 33.04 2.06 -12.90
C LEU A 501 33.52 1.88 -14.36
N PRO A 502 33.88 0.65 -14.78
CA PRO A 502 34.21 0.35 -16.18
C PRO A 502 32.94 0.36 -17.05
N ASP A 503 33.05 -0.02 -18.33
CA ASP A 503 31.89 -0.22 -19.19
C ASP A 503 30.79 -1.04 -18.49
N ARG A 504 29.53 -0.56 -18.50
CA ARG A 504 28.43 -1.16 -17.72
C ARG A 504 28.16 -2.64 -18.01
N SER A 505 28.56 -3.14 -19.19
CA SER A 505 28.47 -4.57 -19.52
C SER A 505 29.35 -5.44 -18.62
N ALA A 506 30.49 -4.92 -18.15
CA ALA A 506 31.39 -5.61 -17.22
C ALA A 506 30.85 -5.62 -15.78
N VAL A 507 29.97 -4.67 -15.43
CA VAL A 507 29.32 -4.57 -14.12
C VAL A 507 28.12 -5.53 -14.07
N THR A 508 28.40 -6.83 -14.04
CA THR A 508 27.39 -7.91 -13.97
C THR A 508 26.87 -8.12 -12.55
N MET A 509 25.83 -8.94 -12.37
CA MET A 509 25.34 -9.29 -11.03
C MET A 509 26.32 -10.16 -10.21
N THR A 510 27.47 -10.55 -10.78
CA THR A 510 28.47 -11.41 -10.12
C THR A 510 29.72 -10.66 -9.66
N VAL A 511 29.83 -9.35 -9.95
CA VAL A 511 30.93 -8.54 -9.41
C VAL A 511 30.74 -8.33 -7.90
N PRO A 512 31.81 -8.08 -7.11
CA PRO A 512 31.76 -8.21 -5.65
C PRO A 512 30.63 -7.44 -4.97
N PHE A 513 30.47 -6.14 -5.26
CA PHE A 513 29.43 -5.34 -4.60
C PHE A 513 28.00 -5.72 -5.02
N MET A 514 27.79 -6.19 -6.25
CA MET A 514 26.48 -6.66 -6.72
C MET A 514 26.11 -8.02 -6.12
N ASP A 515 27.09 -8.92 -6.01
CA ASP A 515 26.90 -10.21 -5.34
C ASP A 515 26.60 -10.04 -3.85
N ALA A 516 27.34 -9.16 -3.17
CA ALA A 516 27.09 -8.79 -1.77
C ALA A 516 25.67 -8.23 -1.59
N TYR A 517 25.26 -7.33 -2.48
CA TYR A 517 23.91 -6.78 -2.53
C TYR A 517 22.83 -7.86 -2.66
N VAL A 518 22.97 -8.78 -3.62
CA VAL A 518 22.02 -9.88 -3.83
C VAL A 518 21.93 -10.79 -2.60
N ARG A 519 23.09 -11.21 -2.06
CA ARG A 519 23.13 -12.09 -0.88
C ARG A 519 22.50 -11.42 0.35
N LEU A 520 22.80 -10.14 0.59
CA LEU A 520 22.23 -9.38 1.69
C LEU A 520 20.70 -9.24 1.54
N LEU A 521 20.21 -8.90 0.35
CA LEU A 521 18.78 -8.74 0.11
C LEU A 521 18.00 -10.03 0.39
N ILE A 522 18.46 -11.17 -0.15
CA ILE A 522 17.81 -12.46 0.07
C ILE A 522 17.80 -12.81 1.56
N LYS A 523 18.95 -12.69 2.23
CA LYS A 523 19.06 -12.95 3.68
C LYS A 523 18.07 -12.09 4.46
N THR A 524 18.05 -10.78 4.21
CA THR A 524 17.21 -9.83 4.92
C THR A 524 15.73 -10.14 4.71
N CYS A 525 15.28 -10.27 3.46
CA CYS A 525 13.89 -10.60 3.14
C CYS A 525 13.43 -11.90 3.79
N HIS A 526 14.21 -12.97 3.62
CA HIS A 526 13.83 -14.28 4.11
C HIS A 526 13.83 -14.31 5.64
N ARG A 527 14.81 -13.68 6.30
CA ARG A 527 14.80 -13.47 7.77
C ARG A 527 13.51 -12.82 8.23
N ARG A 528 13.00 -11.82 7.50
CA ARG A 528 11.74 -11.12 7.82
C ARG A 528 10.47 -11.78 7.27
N GLY A 529 10.58 -12.89 6.55
CA GLY A 529 9.42 -13.64 6.06
C GLY A 529 8.73 -13.01 4.86
N VAL A 530 9.41 -12.16 4.10
CA VAL A 530 8.90 -11.48 2.90
C VAL A 530 9.70 -11.91 1.67
N HIS A 531 9.20 -11.60 0.47
CA HIS A 531 9.85 -12.05 -0.78
C HIS A 531 11.17 -11.33 -1.08
N ALA A 532 12.11 -12.05 -1.69
CA ALA A 532 13.31 -11.55 -2.34
C ALA A 532 13.20 -11.74 -3.87
N MET A 533 12.85 -10.69 -4.60
CA MET A 533 12.68 -10.75 -6.05
C MET A 533 13.99 -10.50 -6.81
N GLY A 534 14.24 -11.28 -7.85
CA GLY A 534 15.38 -11.16 -8.76
C GLY A 534 15.20 -10.08 -9.83
N GLY A 535 16.20 -9.96 -10.71
CA GLY A 535 16.31 -8.85 -11.65
C GLY A 535 15.65 -9.09 -13.02
N MET A 536 15.79 -8.09 -13.89
CA MET A 536 15.20 -8.04 -15.23
C MET A 536 15.95 -8.87 -16.27
N ALA A 537 15.20 -9.59 -17.13
CA ALA A 537 15.66 -9.99 -18.46
C ALA A 537 14.88 -9.21 -19.53
N ALA A 538 15.57 -8.32 -20.23
CA ALA A 538 14.98 -7.36 -21.17
C ALA A 538 15.09 -7.76 -22.65
N GLN A 539 15.61 -8.96 -22.94
CA GLN A 539 15.89 -9.42 -24.30
C GLN A 539 14.62 -9.52 -25.15
N ILE A 540 14.70 -8.97 -26.36
CA ILE A 540 13.70 -9.12 -27.42
C ILE A 540 14.22 -10.22 -28.36
N PRO A 541 13.43 -11.27 -28.66
CA PRO A 541 13.86 -12.33 -29.57
C PRO A 541 14.33 -11.79 -30.93
N ILE A 542 15.50 -12.25 -31.36
CA ILE A 542 16.15 -11.84 -32.62
C ILE A 542 15.67 -12.80 -33.72
N LYS A 543 14.77 -12.33 -34.58
CA LYS A 543 14.12 -13.20 -35.58
C LYS A 543 15.03 -13.51 -36.77
N ASP A 544 15.89 -12.57 -37.13
CA ASP A 544 16.67 -12.62 -38.37
C ASP A 544 18.06 -13.23 -38.20
N ASP A 545 18.47 -13.55 -36.96
CA ASP A 545 19.72 -14.23 -36.63
C ASP A 545 19.48 -15.26 -35.52
N LYS A 546 19.31 -16.52 -35.94
CA LYS A 546 19.06 -17.63 -35.02
C LYS A 546 20.21 -17.84 -34.04
N LYS A 547 21.47 -17.71 -34.49
CA LYS A 547 22.64 -17.98 -33.64
C LYS A 547 22.77 -16.92 -32.55
N ALA A 548 22.61 -15.65 -32.91
CA ALA A 548 22.58 -14.56 -31.93
C ALA A 548 21.40 -14.70 -30.96
N ASN A 549 20.23 -15.11 -31.46
CA ASN A 549 19.07 -15.38 -30.61
C ASN A 549 19.34 -16.50 -29.60
N ASP A 550 19.87 -17.64 -30.06
CA ASP A 550 20.14 -18.80 -29.20
C ASP A 550 21.12 -18.42 -28.07
N ILE A 551 22.17 -17.64 -28.38
CA ILE A 551 23.13 -17.12 -27.38
C ILE A 551 22.44 -16.19 -26.38
N ALA A 552 21.59 -15.27 -26.85
CA ALA A 552 20.88 -14.35 -25.99
C ALA A 552 19.89 -15.07 -25.06
N MET A 553 19.17 -16.08 -25.57
CA MET A 553 18.22 -16.88 -24.79
C MET A 553 18.93 -17.78 -23.76
N ASP A 554 20.09 -18.36 -24.11
CA ASP A 554 20.90 -19.10 -23.13
C ASP A 554 21.42 -18.18 -22.02
N GLY A 555 21.86 -16.96 -22.37
CA GLY A 555 22.22 -15.94 -21.37
C GLY A 555 21.09 -15.66 -20.38
N VAL A 556 19.85 -15.50 -20.87
CA VAL A 556 18.65 -15.36 -20.02
C VAL A 556 18.48 -16.58 -19.12
N TYR A 557 18.58 -17.79 -19.67
CA TYR A 557 18.46 -19.03 -18.90
C TYR A 557 19.50 -19.10 -17.77
N GLN A 558 20.78 -18.85 -18.06
CA GLN A 558 21.86 -18.91 -17.07
C GLN A 558 21.67 -17.85 -15.97
N ASP A 559 21.28 -16.63 -16.34
CA ASP A 559 21.01 -15.57 -15.37
C ASP A 559 19.84 -15.93 -14.44
N LYS A 560 18.73 -16.47 -14.97
CA LYS A 560 17.59 -16.91 -14.14
C LYS A 560 17.95 -18.12 -13.27
N LEU A 561 18.78 -19.03 -13.79
CA LEU A 561 19.24 -20.20 -13.05
C LEU A 561 20.12 -19.79 -11.87
N ARG A 562 20.97 -18.78 -12.03
CA ARG A 562 21.74 -18.18 -10.93
C ARG A 562 20.80 -17.59 -9.87
N GLU A 563 19.80 -16.81 -10.28
CA GLU A 563 18.86 -16.17 -9.34
C GLU A 563 18.10 -17.18 -8.48
N VAL A 564 17.48 -18.19 -9.10
CA VAL A 564 16.74 -19.20 -8.33
C VAL A 564 17.65 -19.99 -7.39
N ARG A 565 18.88 -20.33 -7.83
CA ARG A 565 19.88 -21.01 -6.99
C ARG A 565 20.38 -20.14 -5.84
N ALA A 566 20.46 -18.82 -6.04
CA ALA A 566 20.84 -17.89 -4.98
C ALA A 566 19.75 -17.80 -3.89
N GLY A 567 18.49 -18.15 -4.20
CA GLY A 567 17.42 -18.08 -3.22
C GLY A 567 16.34 -17.05 -3.57
N HIS A 568 16.34 -16.42 -4.75
CA HIS A 568 15.25 -15.53 -5.12
C HIS A 568 13.91 -16.28 -5.21
N ASP A 569 12.81 -15.61 -4.84
CA ASP A 569 11.44 -16.16 -4.90
C ASP A 569 10.77 -15.98 -6.26
N GLY A 570 11.39 -15.16 -7.13
CA GLY A 570 10.90 -14.89 -8.46
C GLY A 570 11.83 -13.97 -9.24
N THR A 571 11.48 -13.69 -10.49
CA THR A 571 12.30 -12.91 -11.41
C THR A 571 11.47 -12.08 -12.37
N TRP A 572 12.11 -11.10 -13.04
CA TRP A 572 11.48 -10.21 -14.00
C TRP A 572 11.81 -10.53 -15.46
N VAL A 573 10.81 -10.34 -16.32
CA VAL A 573 10.93 -10.34 -17.78
C VAL A 573 10.22 -9.12 -18.39
N ALA A 574 10.78 -8.54 -19.46
CA ALA A 574 10.16 -7.41 -20.16
C ALA A 574 9.33 -7.84 -21.38
N HIS A 575 9.47 -9.10 -21.83
CA HIS A 575 8.84 -9.59 -23.05
C HIS A 575 8.16 -10.95 -22.83
N PRO A 576 6.91 -11.17 -23.32
CA PRO A 576 6.17 -12.42 -23.11
C PRO A 576 6.90 -13.68 -23.58
N ALA A 577 7.74 -13.57 -24.61
CA ALA A 577 8.52 -14.70 -25.14
C ALA A 577 9.55 -15.25 -24.14
N LEU A 578 10.00 -14.43 -23.17
CA LEU A 578 10.95 -14.87 -22.15
C LEU A 578 10.26 -15.58 -20.98
N ALA A 579 8.94 -15.44 -20.85
CA ALA A 579 8.19 -15.97 -19.73
C ALA A 579 8.31 -17.50 -19.62
N ALA A 580 8.34 -18.21 -20.74
CA ALA A 580 8.51 -19.66 -20.76
C ALA A 580 9.86 -20.09 -20.19
N ILE A 581 10.96 -19.46 -20.65
CA ILE A 581 12.32 -19.76 -20.17
C ILE A 581 12.42 -19.51 -18.66
N ALA A 582 11.96 -18.34 -18.20
CA ALA A 582 12.00 -18.01 -16.78
C ALA A 582 11.13 -18.96 -15.94
N SER A 583 9.93 -19.30 -16.43
CA SER A 583 9.03 -20.22 -15.74
C SER A 583 9.64 -21.61 -15.61
N ASP A 584 10.24 -22.15 -16.67
CA ASP A 584 10.85 -23.48 -16.65
C ASP A 584 12.01 -23.56 -15.66
N VAL A 585 12.83 -22.51 -15.59
CA VAL A 585 13.94 -22.41 -14.64
C VAL A 585 13.42 -22.39 -13.20
N PHE A 586 12.45 -21.53 -12.90
CA PHE A 586 11.92 -21.40 -11.53
C PHE A 586 11.06 -22.61 -11.13
N ASN A 587 10.30 -23.21 -12.05
CA ASN A 587 9.56 -24.45 -11.77
C ASN A 587 10.47 -25.60 -11.36
N LYS A 588 11.67 -25.69 -11.96
CA LYS A 588 12.66 -26.72 -11.63
C LYS A 588 13.47 -26.39 -10.37
N GLY A 589 13.89 -25.13 -10.22
CA GLY A 589 14.74 -24.68 -9.11
C GLY A 589 13.99 -24.36 -7.82
N MET A 590 12.69 -24.05 -7.92
CA MET A 590 11.80 -23.66 -6.83
C MET A 590 10.46 -24.43 -6.96
N PRO A 591 10.40 -25.69 -6.48
CA PRO A 591 9.19 -26.51 -6.56
C PRO A 591 8.06 -26.03 -5.63
N THR A 592 8.40 -25.27 -4.60
CA THR A 592 7.46 -24.58 -3.70
C THR A 592 6.93 -23.28 -4.35
N PRO A 593 5.91 -22.63 -3.75
CA PRO A 593 5.45 -21.31 -4.20
C PRO A 593 6.52 -20.21 -4.13
N ASN A 594 7.45 -20.33 -3.18
CA ASN A 594 8.54 -19.41 -2.89
C ASN A 594 9.65 -20.12 -2.08
N GLN A 595 10.78 -19.44 -1.84
CA GLN A 595 11.96 -19.89 -1.09
C GLN A 595 12.16 -19.15 0.24
N ILE A 596 11.14 -18.45 0.76
CA ILE A 596 11.22 -17.67 2.02
C ILE A 596 11.72 -18.51 3.22
N TYR A 597 11.52 -19.83 3.18
CA TYR A 597 12.03 -20.76 4.19
C TYR A 597 13.57 -20.84 4.24
N ASN A 598 14.27 -20.50 3.15
CA ASN A 598 15.73 -20.49 3.05
C ASN A 598 16.31 -19.23 3.68
N ARG A 599 16.58 -19.24 4.99
CA ARG A 599 16.98 -18.05 5.77
C ARG A 599 18.37 -17.48 5.43
N ARG A 600 19.22 -18.21 4.69
CA ARG A 600 20.59 -17.81 4.33
C ARG A 600 21.44 -17.35 5.54
N GLU A 601 21.40 -18.09 6.65
CA GLU A 601 22.08 -17.73 7.90
C GLU A 601 23.60 -17.63 7.75
N GLU A 602 24.17 -18.38 6.79
CA GLU A 602 25.60 -18.38 6.46
C GLU A 602 26.08 -17.08 5.80
N VAL A 603 25.17 -16.26 5.27
CA VAL A 603 25.53 -15.02 4.59
C VAL A 603 25.95 -13.97 5.62
N HIS A 604 27.17 -13.46 5.49
CA HIS A 604 27.63 -12.26 6.20
C HIS A 604 28.09 -11.24 5.16
N VAL A 605 27.49 -10.05 5.19
CA VAL A 605 27.80 -8.95 4.28
C VAL A 605 28.07 -7.72 5.14
N THR A 606 29.23 -7.10 4.93
CA THR A 606 29.66 -5.88 5.59
C THR A 606 29.40 -4.67 4.70
N ALA A 607 29.51 -3.47 5.26
CA ALA A 607 29.45 -2.23 4.49
C ALA A 607 30.53 -2.17 3.40
N ASN A 608 31.74 -2.64 3.70
CA ASN A 608 32.84 -2.69 2.74
C ASN A 608 32.54 -3.62 1.56
N ASP A 609 31.82 -4.71 1.77
CA ASP A 609 31.44 -5.61 0.68
C ASP A 609 30.49 -4.91 -0.32
N LEU A 610 29.53 -4.12 0.19
CA LEU A 610 28.62 -3.30 -0.63
C LEU A 610 29.32 -2.14 -1.35
N LEU A 611 30.53 -1.76 -0.90
CA LEU A 611 31.34 -0.69 -1.48
C LEU A 611 32.57 -1.22 -2.24
N ASN A 612 32.66 -2.54 -2.45
CA ASN A 612 33.81 -3.17 -3.08
C ASN A 612 33.77 -3.02 -4.61
N MET A 613 34.42 -1.97 -5.11
CA MET A 613 34.53 -1.66 -6.53
C MET A 613 35.67 -2.43 -7.25
N ASN A 614 36.29 -3.42 -6.61
CA ASN A 614 37.32 -4.25 -7.24
C ASN A 614 36.69 -5.25 -8.23
N MET A 615 36.59 -4.86 -9.49
CA MET A 615 35.94 -5.65 -10.53
C MET A 615 36.72 -5.57 -11.85
N PRO A 616 36.63 -6.60 -12.70
CA PRO A 616 37.25 -6.56 -14.02
C PRO A 616 36.54 -5.56 -14.93
N GLY A 617 37.25 -5.10 -15.95
CA GLY A 617 36.71 -4.26 -17.00
C GLY A 617 37.61 -3.09 -17.33
N SER A 618 37.32 -2.44 -18.45
CA SER A 618 37.96 -1.22 -18.91
C SER A 618 36.90 -0.25 -19.40
N ILE A 619 37.30 1.00 -19.62
CA ILE A 619 36.48 2.00 -20.32
C ILE A 619 36.93 1.98 -21.78
N THR A 620 36.00 1.88 -22.72
CA THR A 620 36.35 1.81 -24.16
C THR A 620 35.64 2.90 -24.96
N GLU A 621 36.18 3.30 -26.11
CA GLU A 621 35.45 4.21 -27.01
C GLU A 621 34.14 3.56 -27.52
N GLU A 622 34.14 2.24 -27.72
CA GLU A 622 32.93 1.49 -28.07
C GLU A 622 31.87 1.60 -26.96
N GLY A 623 32.27 1.44 -25.69
CA GLY A 623 31.41 1.62 -24.52
C GLY A 623 30.81 3.04 -24.46
N ILE A 624 31.62 4.06 -24.74
CA ILE A 624 31.16 5.46 -24.85
C ILE A 624 30.10 5.60 -25.95
N ARG A 625 30.39 5.14 -27.17
CA ARG A 625 29.45 5.24 -28.31
C ARG A 625 28.17 4.46 -28.06
N LYS A 626 28.26 3.29 -27.42
CA LYS A 626 27.10 2.50 -27.02
C LYS A 626 26.21 3.23 -26.01
N ASN A 627 26.81 3.86 -25.00
CA ASN A 627 26.07 4.68 -24.03
C ASN A 627 25.43 5.91 -24.69
N LEU A 628 26.13 6.57 -25.63
CA LEU A 628 25.56 7.68 -26.39
C LEU A 628 24.38 7.23 -27.26
N ASN A 629 24.52 6.11 -27.98
CA ASN A 629 23.47 5.55 -28.82
C ASN A 629 22.20 5.24 -28.01
N ILE A 630 22.36 4.57 -26.87
CA ILE A 630 21.24 4.16 -26.03
C ILE A 630 20.61 5.35 -25.31
N GLY A 631 21.42 6.25 -24.74
CA GLY A 631 20.91 7.47 -24.11
C GLY A 631 20.14 8.34 -25.10
N LEU A 632 20.69 8.60 -26.29
CA LEU A 632 20.00 9.36 -27.33
C LEU A 632 18.74 8.66 -27.84
N GLY A 633 18.79 7.36 -28.12
CA GLY A 633 17.65 6.59 -28.59
C GLY A 633 16.49 6.57 -27.57
N TYR A 634 16.82 6.39 -26.29
CA TYR A 634 15.82 6.43 -25.24
C TYR A 634 15.23 7.83 -25.04
N MET A 635 16.09 8.86 -24.89
CA MET A 635 15.65 10.25 -24.73
C MET A 635 14.75 10.70 -25.88
N GLU A 636 15.08 10.32 -27.12
CA GLU A 636 14.28 10.62 -28.30
C GLU A 636 12.89 9.99 -28.24
N GLY A 637 12.81 8.69 -27.87
CA GLY A 637 11.53 8.00 -27.68
C GLY A 637 10.70 8.64 -26.56
N TRP A 638 11.35 8.96 -25.45
CA TRP A 638 10.71 9.55 -24.27
C TRP A 638 10.14 10.95 -24.57
N LEU A 639 10.89 11.78 -25.30
CA LEU A 639 10.43 13.10 -25.80
C LEU A 639 9.26 13.01 -26.78
N ARG A 640 9.00 11.83 -27.37
CA ARG A 640 7.81 11.54 -28.17
C ARG A 640 6.67 10.89 -27.37
N GLY A 641 6.82 10.78 -26.05
CA GLY A 641 5.83 10.17 -25.17
C GLY A 641 5.92 8.64 -25.06
N VAL A 642 7.03 8.02 -25.47
CA VAL A 642 7.26 6.57 -25.40
C VAL A 642 8.38 6.25 -24.40
N GLY A 643 8.04 5.70 -23.24
CA GLY A 643 9.01 5.38 -22.18
C GLY A 643 9.57 3.95 -22.21
N CYS A 644 9.04 3.08 -23.07
CA CYS A 644 9.46 1.68 -23.21
C CYS A 644 9.95 1.47 -24.65
N VAL A 645 11.27 1.50 -24.85
CA VAL A 645 11.88 1.69 -26.18
C VAL A 645 12.72 0.47 -26.57
N PRO A 646 12.42 -0.20 -27.70
CA PRO A 646 13.27 -1.28 -28.20
C PRO A 646 14.56 -0.70 -28.81
N ILE A 647 15.71 -0.97 -28.19
CA ILE A 647 17.03 -0.52 -28.66
C ILE A 647 17.97 -1.71 -28.67
N ASN A 648 18.60 -2.00 -29.81
CA ASN A 648 19.57 -3.12 -29.96
C ASN A 648 19.03 -4.47 -29.42
N TYR A 649 17.78 -4.79 -29.72
CA TYR A 649 17.09 -6.01 -29.26
C TYR A 649 16.91 -6.12 -27.73
N LEU A 650 16.95 -5.00 -27.02
CA LEU A 650 16.60 -4.91 -25.61
C LEU A 650 15.41 -3.95 -25.45
N MET A 651 14.48 -4.29 -24.55
CA MET A 651 13.41 -3.39 -24.15
C MET A 651 13.94 -2.47 -23.04
N GLU A 652 14.32 -1.25 -23.41
CA GLU A 652 14.99 -0.31 -22.51
C GLU A 652 13.99 0.65 -21.85
N ASP A 653 14.25 0.98 -20.59
CA ASP A 653 13.54 1.96 -19.77
C ASP A 653 14.47 3.11 -19.34
N ALA A 654 13.98 4.03 -18.49
CA ALA A 654 14.75 5.20 -18.11
C ALA A 654 16.06 4.85 -17.40
N ALA A 655 16.07 3.80 -16.56
CA ALA A 655 17.26 3.37 -15.83
C ALA A 655 18.45 3.06 -16.78
N THR A 656 18.19 2.50 -17.96
CA THR A 656 19.26 2.27 -18.94
C THR A 656 19.86 3.60 -19.44
N ALA A 657 19.02 4.60 -19.72
CA ALA A 657 19.50 5.92 -20.12
C ALA A 657 20.22 6.65 -18.97
N GLU A 658 19.76 6.48 -17.73
CA GLU A 658 20.35 7.05 -16.52
C GLU A 658 21.77 6.53 -16.27
N VAL A 659 21.97 5.21 -16.34
CA VAL A 659 23.31 4.62 -16.19
C VAL A 659 24.21 5.02 -17.36
N SER A 660 23.68 5.05 -18.59
CA SER A 660 24.45 5.47 -19.77
C SER A 660 24.95 6.92 -19.66
N ARG A 661 24.10 7.88 -19.28
CA ARG A 661 24.55 9.27 -19.08
C ARG A 661 25.52 9.40 -17.91
N SER A 662 25.28 8.65 -16.83
CA SER A 662 26.06 8.79 -15.61
C SER A 662 27.47 8.25 -15.77
N GLN A 663 27.66 7.16 -16.54
CA GLN A 663 28.99 6.68 -16.89
C GLN A 663 29.76 7.70 -17.73
N LEU A 664 29.11 8.26 -18.77
CA LEU A 664 29.73 9.30 -19.61
C LEU A 664 30.14 10.52 -18.77
N TRP A 665 29.26 10.97 -17.88
CA TRP A 665 29.55 12.05 -16.95
C TRP A 665 30.75 11.71 -16.05
N GLN A 666 30.74 10.53 -15.43
CA GLN A 666 31.75 10.09 -14.47
C GLN A 666 33.13 10.00 -15.12
N TRP A 667 33.20 9.41 -16.31
CA TRP A 667 34.45 9.27 -17.04
C TRP A 667 35.04 10.61 -17.44
N CYS A 668 34.20 11.57 -17.87
CA CYS A 668 34.64 12.93 -18.17
C CYS A 668 35.06 13.70 -16.92
N LYS A 669 34.26 13.63 -15.84
CA LYS A 669 34.53 14.29 -14.54
C LYS A 669 35.90 13.92 -13.99
N HIS A 670 36.22 12.63 -14.01
CA HIS A 670 37.47 12.10 -13.47
C HIS A 670 38.60 12.01 -14.49
N SER A 671 38.42 12.57 -15.70
CA SER A 671 39.45 12.55 -16.74
C SER A 671 39.96 11.13 -17.03
N ALA A 672 39.05 10.15 -17.03
CA ALA A 672 39.39 8.75 -17.21
C ALA A 672 40.00 8.48 -18.59
N THR A 673 40.79 7.42 -18.70
CA THR A 673 41.47 7.04 -19.94
C THR A 673 40.83 5.77 -20.48
N THR A 674 40.51 5.77 -21.77
CA THR A 674 40.01 4.56 -22.43
C THR A 674 41.11 3.51 -22.57
N ALA A 675 40.75 2.25 -22.81
CA ALA A 675 41.69 1.17 -23.09
C ALA A 675 42.60 1.47 -24.29
N GLU A 676 42.12 2.28 -25.24
CA GLU A 676 42.87 2.75 -26.40
C GLU A 676 43.79 3.94 -26.09
N GLY A 677 43.89 4.37 -24.83
CA GLY A 677 44.77 5.45 -24.40
C GLY A 677 44.22 6.86 -24.60
N LYS A 678 42.94 7.02 -24.94
CA LYS A 678 42.32 8.33 -25.14
C LYS A 678 41.82 8.88 -23.81
N LYS A 679 42.22 10.10 -23.47
CA LYS A 679 41.68 10.82 -22.31
C LYS A 679 40.26 11.29 -22.62
N ILE A 680 39.34 11.05 -21.70
CA ILE A 680 37.94 11.47 -21.83
C ILE A 680 37.82 12.87 -21.24
N ASP A 681 37.81 13.87 -22.11
CA ASP A 681 37.57 15.27 -21.77
C ASP A 681 36.28 15.79 -22.40
N LYS A 682 35.92 17.03 -22.06
CA LYS A 682 34.71 17.70 -22.52
C LYS A 682 34.63 17.80 -24.05
N ALA A 683 35.73 18.17 -24.70
CA ALA A 683 35.75 18.33 -26.16
C ALA A 683 35.57 16.97 -26.85
N TYR A 684 36.20 15.93 -26.32
CA TYR A 684 36.08 14.57 -26.80
C TYR A 684 34.64 14.04 -26.65
N ALA A 685 34.05 14.18 -25.46
CA ALA A 685 32.69 13.74 -25.18
C ALA A 685 31.64 14.46 -26.06
N GLN A 686 31.75 15.79 -26.20
CA GLN A 686 30.84 16.59 -27.03
C GLN A 686 30.96 16.27 -28.52
N ARG A 687 32.18 16.04 -29.02
CA ARG A 687 32.41 15.60 -30.40
C ARG A 687 31.72 14.27 -30.68
N LEU A 688 31.92 13.28 -29.81
CA LEU A 688 31.29 11.97 -29.95
C LEU A 688 29.76 12.04 -29.86
N LEU A 689 29.22 12.85 -28.94
CA LEU A 689 27.78 13.10 -28.83
C LEU A 689 27.21 13.66 -30.14
N LYS A 690 27.87 14.67 -30.72
CA LYS A 690 27.44 15.28 -31.99
C LYS A 690 27.48 14.27 -33.14
N GLU A 691 28.59 13.56 -33.30
CA GLU A 691 28.73 12.51 -34.32
C GLU A 691 27.60 11.47 -34.21
N GLN A 692 27.30 11.02 -32.99
CA GLN A 692 26.28 10.00 -32.74
C GLN A 692 24.86 10.54 -32.98
N ALA A 693 24.57 11.77 -32.54
CA ALA A 693 23.28 12.42 -32.74
C ALA A 693 22.98 12.65 -34.22
N ASP A 694 23.95 13.16 -35.00
CA ASP A 694 23.81 13.40 -36.44
C ASP A 694 23.60 12.07 -37.18
N GLN A 695 24.35 11.02 -36.80
CA GLN A 695 24.19 9.69 -37.38
C GLN A 695 22.79 9.12 -37.14
N LEU A 696 22.28 9.21 -35.91
CA LEU A 696 20.95 8.71 -35.55
C LEU A 696 19.84 9.52 -36.22
N ALA A 697 19.94 10.85 -36.19
CA ALA A 697 18.98 11.75 -36.82
C ALA A 697 18.86 11.50 -38.34
N SER A 698 19.97 11.22 -39.02
CA SER A 698 19.99 10.97 -40.47
C SER A 698 19.27 9.68 -40.89
N LYS A 699 19.19 8.69 -39.99
CA LYS A 699 18.52 7.40 -40.22
C LYS A 699 17.08 7.38 -39.72
N ALA A 700 16.67 8.39 -38.94
CA ALA A 700 15.37 8.45 -38.30
C ALA A 700 14.30 9.07 -39.20
N ALA A 701 13.03 8.82 -38.89
CA ALA A 701 11.92 9.45 -39.58
C ALA A 701 11.93 10.98 -39.41
N LYS A 702 11.31 11.70 -40.35
CA LYS A 702 11.10 13.15 -40.24
C LYS A 702 10.33 13.49 -38.96
N GLY A 703 10.74 14.55 -38.25
CA GLY A 703 10.12 14.98 -36.99
C GLY A 703 10.66 14.27 -35.74
N ASN A 704 11.74 13.48 -35.87
CA ASN A 704 12.46 12.91 -34.73
C ASN A 704 13.00 14.00 -33.79
N LYS A 705 13.32 13.59 -32.56
CA LYS A 705 13.79 14.49 -31.49
C LYS A 705 15.27 14.30 -31.13
N TYR A 706 16.08 13.68 -32.00
CA TYR A 706 17.49 13.37 -31.68
C TYR A 706 18.34 14.60 -31.38
N HIS A 707 18.18 15.68 -32.15
CA HIS A 707 18.93 16.91 -31.89
C HIS A 707 18.49 17.60 -30.58
N LEU A 708 17.20 17.55 -30.23
CA LEU A 708 16.70 18.05 -28.96
C LEU A 708 17.22 17.20 -27.79
N ALA A 709 17.19 15.87 -27.92
CA ALA A 709 17.78 14.96 -26.96
C ALA A 709 19.28 15.28 -26.75
N ALA A 710 20.03 15.49 -27.84
CA ALA A 710 21.44 15.83 -27.78
C ALA A 710 21.71 17.18 -27.08
N GLN A 711 20.82 18.17 -27.21
CA GLN A 711 20.95 19.44 -26.49
C GLN A 711 20.91 19.25 -24.97
N TYR A 712 19.95 18.49 -24.46
CA TYR A 712 19.87 18.16 -23.03
C TYR A 712 21.01 17.25 -22.57
N PHE A 713 21.40 16.29 -23.42
CA PHE A 713 22.47 15.36 -23.10
C PHE A 713 23.84 16.05 -23.07
N ALA A 714 24.02 17.13 -23.82
CA ALA A 714 25.29 17.84 -23.95
C ALA A 714 25.85 18.35 -22.62
N GLY A 715 25.03 18.84 -21.68
CA GLY A 715 25.51 19.23 -20.35
C GLY A 715 25.90 18.00 -19.51
N GLN A 716 25.15 16.91 -19.65
CA GLN A 716 25.27 15.71 -18.84
C GLN A 716 26.47 14.80 -19.20
N VAL A 717 27.14 15.02 -20.33
CA VAL A 717 28.33 14.22 -20.73
C VAL A 717 29.67 14.92 -20.46
N THR A 718 29.65 16.11 -19.86
CA THR A 718 30.84 16.97 -19.73
C THR A 718 31.55 16.86 -18.39
N GLY A 719 30.95 16.19 -17.41
CA GLY A 719 31.46 16.14 -16.04
C GLY A 719 31.24 17.44 -15.24
N GLU A 720 30.48 18.41 -15.77
CA GLU A 720 30.17 19.67 -15.09
C GLU A 720 28.79 19.60 -14.43
N ASP A 721 27.72 19.60 -15.24
CA ASP A 721 26.34 19.54 -14.75
C ASP A 721 25.91 18.09 -14.54
N TYR A 722 25.27 17.80 -13.40
CA TYR A 722 24.68 16.50 -13.11
C TYR A 722 23.24 16.65 -12.62
N ALA A 723 22.28 16.31 -13.48
CA ALA A 723 20.89 16.19 -13.07
C ALA A 723 20.71 14.93 -12.21
N ASP A 724 19.95 15.01 -11.12
CA ASP A 724 19.69 13.85 -10.28
C ASP A 724 18.94 12.74 -11.02
N PHE A 725 18.09 13.12 -11.99
CA PHE A 725 17.34 12.23 -12.86
C PHE A 725 17.15 12.86 -14.25
N LEU A 726 17.33 12.06 -15.30
CA LEU A 726 17.06 12.39 -16.70
C LEU A 726 15.59 12.77 -16.91
N THR A 727 14.68 12.07 -16.26
CA THR A 727 13.24 12.34 -16.38
C THR A 727 12.90 13.75 -15.91
N SER A 728 13.50 14.22 -14.81
CA SER A 728 13.34 15.59 -14.32
C SER A 728 13.93 16.63 -15.28
N LEU A 729 15.04 16.31 -15.93
CA LEU A 729 15.68 17.16 -16.94
C LEU A 729 14.77 17.37 -18.16
N LEU A 730 14.07 16.33 -18.60
CA LEU A 730 13.26 16.34 -19.82
C LEU A 730 11.77 16.64 -19.60
N TYR A 731 11.26 16.56 -18.37
CA TYR A 731 9.82 16.57 -18.12
C TYR A 731 9.09 17.79 -18.67
N ASN A 732 9.73 18.96 -18.66
CA ASN A 732 9.13 20.18 -19.20
C ASN A 732 8.85 20.09 -20.71
N GLU A 733 9.62 19.33 -21.48
CA GLU A 733 9.43 19.19 -22.93
C GLU A 733 8.18 18.37 -23.29
N ILE A 734 7.71 17.53 -22.37
CA ILE A 734 6.53 16.67 -22.56
C ILE A 734 5.34 17.09 -21.68
N THR A 735 5.50 18.17 -20.91
CA THR A 735 4.45 18.73 -20.06
C THR A 735 3.80 19.92 -20.77
N THR A 736 2.48 19.88 -20.91
CA THR A 736 1.72 21.00 -21.50
C THR A 736 0.66 21.47 -20.52
N VAL A 737 0.98 22.52 -19.77
CA VAL A 737 0.09 23.13 -18.78
C VAL A 737 -0.77 24.20 -19.47
N GLY A 738 -2.07 23.94 -19.61
CA GLY A 738 -3.08 24.87 -20.12
C GLY A 738 -3.68 25.75 -19.02
N ALA A 739 -4.73 26.50 -19.37
CA ALA A 739 -5.42 27.36 -18.39
C ALA A 739 -6.07 26.53 -17.28
N PRO A 740 -5.97 26.96 -16.00
CA PRO A 740 -6.46 26.20 -14.86
C PRO A 740 -7.99 26.05 -14.91
N LYS A 741 -8.46 24.80 -14.85
CA LYS A 741 -9.86 24.48 -14.61
C LYS A 741 -10.03 24.08 -13.15
N GLN A 742 -10.81 24.86 -12.42
CA GLN A 742 -11.15 24.57 -11.03
C GLN A 742 -11.91 23.24 -10.96
N ALA A 743 -11.45 22.32 -10.11
CA ALA A 743 -12.02 20.99 -10.04
C ALA A 743 -13.46 20.97 -9.50
N SER A 744 -13.89 22.01 -8.78
CA SER A 744 -15.29 22.21 -8.40
C SER A 744 -16.25 22.34 -9.60
N LYS A 745 -15.72 22.68 -10.78
CA LYS A 745 -16.47 22.84 -12.04
C LYS A 745 -16.46 21.57 -12.92
N LEU A 746 -15.81 20.49 -12.48
CA LEU A 746 -15.76 19.20 -13.21
C LEU A 746 -17.02 18.37 -13.02
#